data_AF-A0AAU4X3I0-F1
#
_entry.id   AF-A0AAU4X3I0-F1
#
_cell.length_a   1.000
_cell.length_b   1.000
_cell.length_c   1.000
_cell.angle_alpha   90.00
_cell.angle_beta   90.00
_cell.angle_gamma   90.00
#
_symmetry.space_group_name_H-M   'P 1'
#
loop_
_entity.id
_entity.type
_entity.pdbx_description
1 polymer ?
#
loop_
_entity_poly.entity_id
_entity_poly.type
_entity_poly.pdbx_seq_one_letter_code
_entity_poly.pdbx_strand_id
1 'polypeptide(L)'
;MSPIPRRSLLKAAAVAGAAAQFSWALGSTNAQAAARSEAADTDPVTLDWLEDGALGAAPGSTVGVPWPKGAYQQDQTFALTDASGKDVPVQSWPIAYWPDGSLKWTAHAVSSGSGKLTLAAGTPTAPDKKVTVDKHGGTIDVSTGVITAKIGKSGSTLVKSVKRGSTEIAKDGRLVLIRQPEIEDDDQGAEKYERFESVIAEVTVEQEGPVRAVVRVDGKHRKGSRSWLPFSIRLYFYAGADSFRMVHTITFDGKQEPGKTSGDFIRGLGVRFNVPMRDAAYDRHIRIGGDGSGLLREAVQGITGLRRDPGAAVQAAQFAGEKLPDPSTWDQRVTTRLQYIPEWGDYTLSQLSADGFTLRKRTKKGHGWIGAGGGHRASGFGYVGGASGGLSFGLRDFWEKYPAQLDIRDAATDEAEVTLWLWSPEAQPMDLRFYHDGMGQDTYAEQLEGLNITYEDYEPEFGTPYGIARTSELLFWANESTPTPETLAEQVAAVRVLPQLAAPPKQLIKAKVFGGLFSEPDRSTAAKAKIEDHLDFLFTYYKDQVEMRRWYGFWDYGDFMHSYDTVRHQWRYDVGGYAWDNSELSPDIWLWMAYLRSGRSDIFRFAEALTRHTGEVDVYHLGQWAGLGTRHGVQHYADSAKQQRIANTTYRRYYYYLTADERVGDLMHANVDSDETFLVLDPIRKIRTEPYTPDRHALSIGFGTDWSGLVSAWLTEWERKGPKWEKAKARVLSTMETIAAQPNGFVQGSGLYDLDTGRFAIASAPVVSVSHLSAVFGLNELCAELIDLVDVPKFKEVYLDYCRYFNATKTEQAARYGSNFGSLLLFQGHSRLDAYAAFQTGDATLAKRAWTKFYSSDGYMESSPWKTEPLSGPVTLVPGSEANWVSSNDSALYGLAAIENLALLGDKMP
;
A
#
# COMPACT_ATOMS: atom_id res chain seq x y z
N MET A 1 73.94 27.89 26.29
CA MET A 1 75.14 28.44 25.63
C MET A 1 75.15 27.97 24.18
N SER A 2 75.05 28.94 23.26
CA SER A 2 75.39 29.02 21.83
C SER A 2 75.31 27.83 20.83
N PRO A 3 75.09 28.12 19.53
CA PRO A 3 74.33 27.29 18.59
C PRO A 3 75.18 26.68 17.45
N ILE A 4 74.60 25.77 16.67
CA ILE A 4 75.09 25.42 15.32
C ILE A 4 73.97 25.71 14.29
N PRO A 5 74.30 26.28 13.11
CA PRO A 5 73.47 27.30 12.45
C PRO A 5 72.57 26.80 11.32
N ARG A 6 71.49 27.56 11.08
CA ARG A 6 70.53 27.50 9.96
C ARG A 6 71.10 27.73 8.55
N ARG A 7 72.40 27.53 8.29
CA ARG A 7 73.03 27.86 7.00
C ARG A 7 73.47 26.69 6.12
N SER A 8 73.23 25.44 6.52
CA SER A 8 73.57 24.28 5.67
C SER A 8 72.36 23.49 5.14
N LEU A 9 71.12 23.87 5.51
CA LEU A 9 69.92 23.14 5.12
C LEU A 9 69.35 23.54 3.74
N LEU A 10 69.98 24.46 3.01
CA LEU A 10 69.42 25.04 1.77
C LEU A 10 70.38 25.06 0.58
N LYS A 11 71.40 24.19 0.53
CA LYS A 11 72.34 24.16 -0.61
C LYS A 11 72.65 22.78 -1.20
N ALA A 12 71.77 21.79 -1.01
CA ALA A 12 71.86 20.54 -1.77
C ALA A 12 70.48 20.02 -2.19
N ALA A 13 69.60 20.93 -2.61
CA ALA A 13 68.62 20.60 -3.63
C ALA A 13 69.27 20.92 -4.97
N ALA A 14 69.74 19.89 -5.68
CA ALA A 14 69.70 19.74 -7.13
C ALA A 14 70.74 18.69 -7.59
N VAL A 15 70.25 17.75 -8.40
CA VAL A 15 70.99 16.84 -9.29
C VAL A 15 71.57 15.57 -8.64
N ALA A 16 70.80 14.48 -8.72
CA ALA A 16 71.20 13.25 -9.44
C ALA A 16 70.25 12.10 -9.07
N GLY A 17 69.03 12.17 -9.57
CA GLY A 17 68.18 10.99 -9.73
C GLY A 17 68.54 10.31 -11.05
N ALA A 18 69.27 9.19 -10.99
CA ALA A 18 69.26 8.11 -11.97
C ALA A 18 70.15 6.96 -11.46
N ALA A 19 69.61 5.73 -11.56
CA ALA A 19 70.30 4.44 -11.37
C ALA A 19 70.64 3.99 -9.93
N ALA A 20 69.60 3.64 -9.17
CA ALA A 20 69.68 2.57 -8.17
C ALA A 20 68.33 1.85 -8.06
N GLN A 21 67.84 1.34 -9.19
CA GLN A 21 66.84 0.28 -9.24
C GLN A 21 67.53 -0.91 -9.86
N PHE A 22 67.73 -1.99 -9.11
CA PHE A 22 67.64 -3.40 -9.54
C PHE A 22 68.15 -4.28 -8.40
N SER A 23 67.38 -5.33 -8.10
CA SER A 23 67.70 -6.46 -7.20
C SER A 23 67.11 -6.45 -5.79
N TRP A 24 65.82 -6.14 -5.67
CA TRP A 24 64.93 -6.85 -4.74
C TRP A 24 63.88 -7.56 -5.59
N ALA A 25 64.25 -8.73 -6.12
CA ALA A 25 63.37 -9.64 -6.82
C ALA A 25 63.48 -11.00 -6.15
N LEU A 26 62.31 -11.65 -5.95
CA LEU A 26 62.04 -12.96 -5.34
C LEU A 26 61.71 -12.89 -3.84
N GLY A 27 60.41 -12.78 -3.53
CA GLY A 27 59.90 -13.09 -2.18
C GLY A 27 58.81 -12.19 -1.62
N SER A 28 57.87 -11.69 -2.41
CA SER A 28 56.58 -11.19 -1.90
C SER A 28 55.53 -11.27 -2.99
N THR A 29 54.67 -12.28 -2.95
CA THR A 29 53.41 -12.24 -3.67
C THR A 29 52.63 -11.05 -3.14
N ASN A 30 52.38 -10.09 -4.03
CA ASN A 30 51.62 -8.89 -3.77
C ASN A 30 50.33 -9.25 -3.03
N ALA A 31 50.16 -8.74 -1.81
CA ALA A 31 48.82 -8.47 -1.31
C ALA A 31 48.18 -7.55 -2.36
N GLN A 32 47.27 -8.13 -3.15
CA GLN A 32 46.45 -7.38 -4.08
C GLN A 32 45.75 -6.33 -3.24
N ALA A 33 46.22 -5.08 -3.33
CA ALA A 33 45.51 -3.93 -2.85
C ALA A 33 44.07 -4.09 -3.35
N ALA A 34 43.12 -4.09 -2.42
CA ALA A 34 41.70 -4.16 -2.72
C ALA A 34 41.44 -3.27 -3.93
N ALA A 35 40.75 -3.83 -4.93
CA ALA A 35 40.34 -3.09 -6.11
C ALA A 35 39.79 -1.74 -5.63
N ARG A 36 40.35 -0.63 -6.16
CA ARG A 36 39.72 0.68 -6.04
C ARG A 36 38.26 0.46 -6.39
N SER A 37 37.35 0.78 -5.47
CA SER A 37 35.93 0.86 -5.81
C SER A 37 35.84 1.72 -7.07
N GLU A 38 35.11 1.26 -8.08
CA GLU A 38 34.63 2.18 -9.10
C GLU A 38 34.08 3.41 -8.39
N ALA A 39 34.44 4.61 -8.86
CA ALA A 39 33.93 5.84 -8.26
C ALA A 39 32.41 5.71 -8.20
N ALA A 40 31.83 5.80 -6.99
CA ALA A 40 30.40 5.61 -6.84
C ALA A 40 29.69 6.64 -7.73
N ASP A 41 28.81 6.14 -8.58
CA ASP A 41 28.14 6.96 -9.59
C ASP A 41 27.05 7.81 -8.91
N THR A 42 27.36 9.11 -8.79
CA THR A 42 26.56 10.15 -8.12
C THR A 42 25.77 11.03 -9.11
N ASP A 43 25.43 10.50 -10.29
CA ASP A 43 24.68 11.27 -11.30
C ASP A 43 23.32 11.75 -10.77
N PRO A 44 22.86 12.96 -11.19
CA PRO A 44 21.53 13.44 -10.89
C PRO A 44 20.42 12.49 -11.37
N VAL A 45 19.34 12.41 -10.60
CA VAL A 45 18.17 11.57 -10.89
C VAL A 45 17.04 12.45 -11.41
N THR A 46 16.56 12.17 -12.62
CA THR A 46 15.34 12.81 -13.15
C THR A 46 14.11 12.06 -12.65
N LEU A 47 13.34 12.72 -11.80
CA LEU A 47 12.03 12.31 -11.31
C LEU A 47 10.95 12.78 -12.30
N ASP A 48 9.91 11.96 -12.45
CA ASP A 48 8.77 12.27 -13.30
C ASP A 48 7.46 12.01 -12.54
N TRP A 49 6.36 12.58 -13.04
CA TRP A 49 5.03 12.26 -12.53
C TRP A 49 4.61 10.90 -13.08
N LEU A 50 4.00 10.08 -12.20
CA LEU A 50 3.58 8.73 -12.54
C LEU A 50 2.55 8.75 -13.68
N GLU A 51 1.53 9.59 -13.55
CA GLU A 51 0.64 9.98 -14.64
C GLU A 51 1.10 11.29 -15.29
N ASP A 52 0.79 11.48 -16.58
CA ASP A 52 1.06 12.74 -17.27
C ASP A 52 0.43 13.92 -16.52
N GLY A 53 1.25 14.89 -16.09
CA GLY A 53 0.76 16.08 -15.41
C GLY A 53 1.74 16.73 -14.44
N ALA A 54 1.19 17.18 -13.32
CA ALA A 54 1.90 17.87 -12.25
C ALA A 54 1.15 17.64 -10.92
N LEU A 55 1.58 18.32 -9.86
CA LEU A 55 0.98 18.21 -8.53
C LEU A 55 -0.53 18.54 -8.47
N GLY A 56 -1.04 19.36 -9.39
CA GLY A 56 -2.45 19.75 -9.44
C GLY A 56 -2.92 20.37 -8.11
N ALA A 57 -4.11 19.96 -7.64
CA ALA A 57 -4.70 20.41 -6.38
C ALA A 57 -4.28 19.57 -5.16
N ALA A 58 -3.37 18.58 -5.30
CA ALA A 58 -2.89 17.81 -4.16
C ALA A 58 -2.00 18.67 -3.23
N PRO A 59 -1.99 18.40 -1.91
CA PRO A 59 -1.20 19.21 -0.98
C PRO A 59 0.31 19.13 -1.26
N GLY A 60 0.79 17.98 -1.72
CA GLY A 60 2.20 17.71 -2.02
C GLY A 60 2.40 16.26 -2.43
N SER A 61 3.64 15.91 -2.81
CA SER A 61 4.04 14.56 -3.19
C SER A 61 5.28 14.13 -2.41
N THR A 62 5.39 12.83 -2.14
CA THR A 62 6.57 12.22 -1.52
C THR A 62 7.01 11.01 -2.34
N VAL A 63 8.29 10.96 -2.66
CA VAL A 63 8.88 9.94 -3.53
C VAL A 63 10.14 9.38 -2.88
N GLY A 64 10.31 8.07 -2.96
CA GLY A 64 11.54 7.39 -2.59
C GLY A 64 12.48 7.20 -3.78
N VAL A 65 13.77 7.42 -3.53
CA VAL A 65 14.84 7.29 -4.52
C VAL A 65 15.92 6.37 -3.93
N PRO A 66 16.29 5.28 -4.63
CA PRO A 66 17.37 4.42 -4.18
C PRO A 66 18.73 4.94 -4.62
N TRP A 67 19.77 4.53 -3.91
CA TRP A 67 21.16 4.88 -4.22
C TRP A 67 22.05 3.63 -4.23
N PRO A 68 23.04 3.56 -5.15
CA PRO A 68 24.03 2.49 -5.12
C PRO A 68 24.76 2.41 -3.78
N LYS A 69 25.15 1.19 -3.39
CA LYS A 69 25.95 0.94 -2.18
C LYS A 69 27.21 1.80 -2.16
N GLY A 70 27.43 2.51 -1.05
CA GLY A 70 28.58 3.40 -0.85
C GLY A 70 28.48 4.77 -1.55
N ALA A 71 27.41 5.07 -2.29
CA ALA A 71 27.30 6.33 -3.03
C ALA A 71 27.16 7.57 -2.13
N TYR A 72 26.32 7.49 -1.10
CA TYR A 72 26.07 8.61 -0.18
C TYR A 72 26.08 8.16 1.28
N GLN A 73 26.67 8.98 2.14
CA GLN A 73 26.65 8.80 3.59
C GLN A 73 25.39 9.39 4.21
N GLN A 74 25.10 9.06 5.48
CA GLN A 74 23.85 9.43 6.16
C GLN A 74 23.59 10.94 6.25
N ASP A 75 24.62 11.77 6.21
CA ASP A 75 24.55 13.24 6.30
C ASP A 75 24.39 13.95 4.95
N GLN A 76 24.32 13.20 3.84
CA GLN A 76 24.13 13.77 2.51
C GLN A 76 22.81 14.55 2.41
N THR A 77 22.91 15.78 1.88
CA THR A 77 21.75 16.60 1.53
C THR A 77 21.48 16.59 0.02
N PHE A 78 20.23 16.82 -0.36
CA PHE A 78 19.81 16.83 -1.76
C PHE A 78 19.10 18.14 -2.11
N ALA A 79 19.30 18.59 -3.35
CA ALA A 79 18.62 19.72 -3.96
C ALA A 79 17.79 19.23 -5.16
N LEU A 80 16.75 19.97 -5.51
CA LEU A 80 15.84 19.65 -6.60
C LEU A 80 15.71 20.86 -7.53
N THR A 81 15.72 20.65 -8.84
CA THR A 81 15.49 21.69 -9.85
C THR A 81 14.43 21.26 -10.85
N ASP A 82 13.70 22.22 -11.43
CA ASP A 82 12.81 21.95 -12.56
C ASP A 82 13.59 21.87 -13.90
N ALA A 83 12.87 21.60 -14.99
CA ALA A 83 13.44 21.50 -16.34
C ALA A 83 14.10 22.79 -16.86
N SER A 84 13.81 23.96 -16.25
CA SER A 84 14.47 25.24 -16.56
C SER A 84 15.73 25.49 -15.75
N GLY A 85 16.06 24.59 -14.81
CA GLY A 85 17.17 24.74 -13.86
C GLY A 85 16.83 25.62 -12.66
N LYS A 86 15.55 25.94 -12.44
CA LYS A 86 15.12 26.71 -11.26
C LYS A 86 15.00 25.78 -10.06
N ASP A 87 15.49 26.24 -8.91
CA ASP A 87 15.37 25.50 -7.65
C ASP A 87 13.91 25.27 -7.25
N VAL A 88 13.63 24.05 -6.81
CA VAL A 88 12.38 23.61 -6.22
C VAL A 88 12.64 23.19 -4.77
N PRO A 89 11.89 23.72 -3.79
CA PRO A 89 12.03 23.31 -2.40
C PRO A 89 11.81 21.81 -2.22
N VAL A 90 12.77 21.14 -1.56
CA VAL A 90 12.72 19.72 -1.29
C VAL A 90 13.17 19.45 0.15
N GLN A 91 12.48 18.52 0.80
CA GLN A 91 12.86 18.00 2.11
C GLN A 91 13.22 16.52 1.95
N SER A 92 14.41 16.14 2.42
CA SER A 92 14.95 14.78 2.23
C SER A 92 15.23 14.09 3.56
N TRP A 93 14.97 12.79 3.66
CA TRP A 93 15.35 11.98 4.82
C TRP A 93 15.65 10.53 4.40
N PRO A 94 16.52 9.81 5.14
CA PRO A 94 16.77 8.40 4.91
C PRO A 94 15.56 7.54 5.28
N ILE A 95 15.29 6.51 4.48
CA ILE A 95 14.29 5.48 4.79
C ILE A 95 14.86 4.05 4.74
N ALA A 96 16.06 3.87 4.20
CA ALA A 96 16.82 2.62 4.31
C ALA A 96 18.32 2.85 4.18
N TYR A 97 19.09 1.95 4.77
CA TYR A 97 20.56 1.93 4.75
C TYR A 97 21.09 0.60 4.23
N TRP A 98 22.23 0.66 3.56
CA TRP A 98 23.03 -0.51 3.26
C TRP A 98 23.74 -1.01 4.53
N PRO A 99 24.20 -2.28 4.56
CA PRO A 99 24.93 -2.84 5.71
C PRO A 99 26.22 -2.08 6.07
N ASP A 100 26.83 -1.37 5.12
CA ASP A 100 28.00 -0.51 5.35
C ASP A 100 27.65 0.86 5.95
N GLY A 101 26.36 1.13 6.17
CA GLY A 101 25.84 2.38 6.73
C GLY A 101 25.52 3.47 5.71
N SER A 102 25.87 3.29 4.43
CA SER A 102 25.52 4.22 3.36
C SER A 102 24.01 4.23 3.07
N LEU A 103 23.51 5.29 2.45
CA LEU A 103 22.10 5.44 2.11
C LEU A 103 21.70 4.41 1.04
N LYS A 104 20.70 3.59 1.32
CA LYS A 104 20.07 2.67 0.35
C LYS A 104 18.87 3.31 -0.31
N TRP A 105 18.02 3.95 0.50
CA TRP A 105 16.86 4.72 0.02
C TRP A 105 16.72 6.02 0.81
N THR A 106 16.40 7.10 0.11
CA THR A 106 15.94 8.35 0.70
C THR A 106 14.54 8.69 0.20
N ALA A 107 13.78 9.36 1.04
CA ALA A 107 12.51 9.95 0.67
C ALA A 107 12.66 11.47 0.47
N HIS A 108 11.88 12.01 -0.47
CA HIS A 108 11.89 13.41 -0.85
C HIS A 108 10.47 13.94 -0.91
N ALA A 109 10.15 14.92 -0.08
CA ALA A 109 8.87 15.64 -0.10
C ALA A 109 8.99 16.93 -0.90
N VAL A 110 8.02 17.16 -1.77
CA VAL A 110 7.88 18.38 -2.57
C VAL A 110 6.46 18.93 -2.44
N SER A 111 6.33 20.25 -2.49
CA SER A 111 5.03 20.94 -2.46
C SER A 111 4.77 21.82 -3.68
N SER A 112 5.67 21.78 -4.66
CA SER A 112 5.57 22.55 -5.92
C SER A 112 6.42 21.88 -6.99
N GLY A 113 6.24 22.31 -8.25
CA GLY A 113 6.95 21.79 -9.40
C GLY A 113 6.00 21.20 -10.45
N SER A 114 6.36 21.36 -11.71
CA SER A 114 5.60 20.86 -12.87
C SER A 114 6.53 20.16 -13.83
N GLY A 115 6.06 19.09 -14.46
CA GLY A 115 6.89 18.26 -15.34
C GLY A 115 8.04 17.59 -14.57
N LYS A 116 9.12 17.28 -15.30
CA LYS A 116 10.28 16.56 -14.77
C LYS A 116 11.08 17.40 -13.79
N LEU A 117 11.51 16.76 -12.71
CA LEU A 117 12.33 17.37 -11.65
C LEU A 117 13.66 16.62 -11.54
N THR A 118 14.77 17.33 -11.35
CA THR A 118 16.10 16.73 -11.25
C THR A 118 16.60 16.82 -9.81
N LEU A 119 16.82 15.67 -9.19
CA LEU A 119 17.35 15.51 -7.83
C LEU A 119 18.86 15.27 -7.89
N ALA A 120 19.64 16.03 -7.14
CA ALA A 120 21.09 15.88 -7.06
C ALA A 120 21.60 16.13 -5.64
N ALA A 121 22.81 15.65 -5.33
CA ALA A 121 23.53 16.06 -4.13
C ALA A 121 23.71 17.58 -4.12
N GLY A 122 23.27 18.24 -3.05
CA GLY A 122 23.25 19.69 -3.00
C GLY A 122 22.56 20.24 -1.76
N THR A 123 22.59 21.57 -1.61
CA THR A 123 21.89 22.25 -0.52
C THR A 123 20.44 22.53 -0.95
N PRO A 124 19.42 22.05 -0.21
CA PRO A 124 18.03 22.30 -0.58
C PRO A 124 17.67 23.78 -0.43
N THR A 125 16.87 24.28 -1.36
CA THR A 125 16.28 25.62 -1.29
C THR A 125 15.08 25.62 -0.35
N ALA A 126 14.96 26.65 0.48
CA ALA A 126 13.84 26.79 1.40
C ALA A 126 12.56 27.21 0.66
N PRO A 127 11.37 26.74 1.06
CA PRO A 127 10.12 27.19 0.47
C PRO A 127 9.79 28.62 0.92
N ASP A 128 9.16 29.38 0.02
CA ASP A 128 8.67 30.75 0.29
C ASP A 128 7.65 30.76 1.44
N LYS A 129 6.76 29.76 1.46
CA LYS A 129 5.75 29.52 2.50
C LYS A 129 6.08 28.25 3.25
N LYS A 130 6.82 28.37 4.36
CA LYS A 130 7.27 27.23 5.15
C LYS A 130 6.12 26.60 5.95
N VAL A 131 6.21 25.28 6.12
CA VAL A 131 5.44 24.59 7.15
C VAL A 131 6.05 24.90 8.52
N THR A 132 5.20 25.16 9.51
CA THR A 132 5.58 25.38 10.91
C THR A 132 4.66 24.59 11.82
N VAL A 133 5.20 24.07 12.93
CA VAL A 133 4.47 23.26 13.91
C VAL A 133 4.70 23.85 15.29
N ASP A 134 3.64 24.38 15.88
CA ASP A 134 3.68 25.00 17.21
C ASP A 134 2.98 24.10 18.24
N LYS A 135 3.74 23.66 19.25
CA LYS A 135 3.26 22.76 20.31
C LYS A 135 2.94 23.59 21.55
N HIS A 136 1.71 24.09 21.66
CA HIS A 136 1.29 24.88 22.82
C HIS A 136 -0.06 24.43 23.37
N GLY A 137 -0.16 24.37 24.71
CA GLY A 137 -1.39 23.93 25.38
C GLY A 137 -1.89 22.57 24.90
N GLY A 138 -3.20 22.37 24.96
CA GLY A 138 -3.89 21.15 24.54
C GLY A 138 -4.00 20.94 23.02
N THR A 139 -3.24 21.67 22.20
CA THR A 139 -3.26 21.55 20.73
C THR A 139 -1.85 21.47 20.11
N ILE A 140 -1.81 21.03 18.85
CA ILE A 140 -0.68 21.16 17.93
C ILE A 140 -1.18 22.01 16.76
N ASP A 141 -0.61 23.19 16.58
CA ASP A 141 -1.00 24.12 15.53
C ASP A 141 -0.02 23.94 14.35
N VAL A 142 -0.53 23.54 13.19
CA VAL A 142 0.28 23.33 11.98
C VAL A 142 -0.12 24.38 10.94
N SER A 143 0.84 25.20 10.51
CA SER A 143 0.64 26.18 9.45
C SER A 143 1.38 25.78 8.18
N THR A 144 0.73 25.85 7.03
CA THR A 144 1.33 25.66 5.69
C THR A 144 1.89 26.96 5.11
N GLY A 145 1.72 28.08 5.82
CA GLY A 145 1.89 29.43 5.29
C GLY A 145 0.70 29.96 4.49
N VAL A 146 -0.34 29.13 4.25
CA VAL A 146 -1.64 29.56 3.68
C VAL A 146 -2.78 29.27 4.64
N ILE A 147 -2.80 28.06 5.21
CA ILE A 147 -3.78 27.63 6.20
C ILE A 147 -3.11 27.32 7.53
N THR A 148 -3.89 27.37 8.61
CA THR A 148 -3.47 26.90 9.94
C THR A 148 -4.51 25.94 10.48
N ALA A 149 -4.11 24.69 10.70
CA ALA A 149 -4.92 23.65 11.31
C ALA A 149 -4.53 23.48 12.79
N LYS A 150 -5.52 23.46 13.69
CA LYS A 150 -5.32 23.22 15.11
C LYS A 150 -5.75 21.80 15.44
N ILE A 151 -4.80 20.95 15.81
CA ILE A 151 -5.03 19.53 16.11
C ILE A 151 -5.19 19.38 17.63
N GLY A 152 -6.26 18.73 18.08
CA GLY A 152 -6.49 18.48 19.50
C GLY A 152 -5.58 17.36 20.02
N LYS A 153 -5.05 17.49 21.25
CA LYS A 153 -4.27 16.42 21.91
C LYS A 153 -5.11 15.47 22.77
N SER A 154 -6.39 15.78 22.98
CA SER A 154 -7.32 15.03 23.82
C SER A 154 -8.77 15.38 23.48
N GLY A 155 -9.71 14.63 24.05
CA GLY A 155 -11.15 14.80 23.80
C GLY A 155 -11.59 14.15 22.50
N SER A 156 -12.74 14.57 21.97
CA SER A 156 -13.35 13.92 20.80
C SER A 156 -13.09 14.59 19.45
N THR A 157 -12.57 15.81 19.45
CA THR A 157 -12.28 16.57 18.23
C THR A 157 -10.81 16.45 17.83
N LEU A 158 -10.55 15.87 16.66
CA LEU A 158 -9.21 15.72 16.09
C LEU A 158 -8.71 17.04 15.51
N VAL A 159 -9.49 17.68 14.65
CA VAL A 159 -9.15 18.98 14.05
C VAL A 159 -10.09 20.03 14.63
N LYS A 160 -9.60 20.81 15.59
CA LYS A 160 -10.38 21.84 16.30
C LYS A 160 -10.82 22.95 15.36
N SER A 161 -9.92 23.44 14.50
CA SER A 161 -10.21 24.48 13.52
C SER A 161 -9.22 24.44 12.36
N VAL A 162 -9.67 24.81 11.16
CA VAL A 162 -8.84 25.10 10.00
C VAL A 162 -9.12 26.55 9.58
N LYS A 163 -8.08 27.38 9.61
CA LYS A 163 -8.18 28.81 9.25
C LYS A 163 -7.39 29.11 7.99
N ARG A 164 -7.89 30.03 7.17
CA ARG A 164 -7.15 30.67 6.08
C ARG A 164 -7.02 32.16 6.43
N GLY A 165 -5.80 32.60 6.72
CA GLY A 165 -5.60 33.90 7.38
C GLY A 165 -6.36 33.97 8.71
N SER A 166 -7.21 34.99 8.89
CA SER A 166 -8.07 35.14 10.07
C SER A 166 -9.42 34.41 9.95
N THR A 167 -9.79 33.94 8.76
CA THR A 167 -11.10 33.34 8.49
C THR A 167 -11.09 31.86 8.87
N GLU A 168 -12.04 31.44 9.71
CA GLU A 168 -12.22 30.03 10.06
C GLU A 168 -13.03 29.29 9.00
N ILE A 169 -12.40 28.42 8.23
CA ILE A 169 -13.05 27.74 7.10
C ILE A 169 -13.80 26.50 7.56
N ALA A 170 -13.24 25.75 8.49
CA ALA A 170 -13.87 24.57 9.07
C ALA A 170 -13.49 24.42 10.54
N LYS A 171 -14.31 23.72 11.32
CA LYS A 171 -14.04 23.37 12.71
C LYS A 171 -14.65 22.03 13.08
N ASP A 172 -14.34 21.58 14.29
CA ASP A 172 -14.94 20.40 14.90
C ASP A 172 -14.80 19.10 14.09
N GLY A 173 -13.65 18.96 13.41
CA GLY A 173 -13.23 17.76 12.69
C GLY A 173 -13.13 16.55 13.61
N ARG A 174 -14.02 15.57 13.42
CA ARG A 174 -14.18 14.41 14.32
C ARG A 174 -14.58 13.14 13.56
N LEU A 175 -14.31 11.98 14.16
CA LEU A 175 -14.77 10.70 13.64
C LEU A 175 -16.15 10.36 14.22
N VAL A 176 -17.01 9.80 13.38
CA VAL A 176 -18.36 9.39 13.75
C VAL A 176 -18.56 7.91 13.44
N LEU A 177 -19.17 7.20 14.39
CA LEU A 177 -19.50 5.79 14.26
C LEU A 177 -20.94 5.55 14.72
N ILE A 178 -21.70 4.82 13.91
CA ILE A 178 -23.04 4.33 14.22
C ILE A 178 -22.95 2.81 14.28
N ARG A 179 -23.34 2.24 15.42
CA ARG A 179 -23.46 0.80 15.63
C ARG A 179 -24.92 0.39 15.63
N GLN A 180 -25.21 -0.72 14.98
CA GLN A 180 -26.45 -1.46 15.14
C GLN A 180 -26.14 -2.71 15.98
N PRO A 181 -26.78 -2.89 17.15
CA PRO A 181 -26.44 -3.97 18.07
C PRO A 181 -27.05 -5.32 17.69
N GLU A 182 -28.11 -5.30 16.87
CA GLU A 182 -28.94 -6.44 16.48
C GLU A 182 -29.26 -6.29 14.99
N ILE A 183 -29.03 -7.35 14.20
CA ILE A 183 -29.55 -7.48 12.85
C ILE A 183 -30.61 -8.58 12.83
N GLU A 184 -31.70 -8.34 12.13
CA GLU A 184 -32.78 -9.31 11.93
C GLU A 184 -32.84 -9.64 10.43
N ASP A 185 -33.05 -10.91 10.11
CA ASP A 185 -33.17 -11.37 8.72
C ASP A 185 -34.58 -11.12 8.15
N ASP A 186 -35.56 -10.81 9.01
CA ASP A 186 -36.96 -10.56 8.67
C ASP A 186 -37.32 -9.05 8.65
N ASP A 187 -38.44 -8.71 8.02
CA ASP A 187 -38.88 -7.32 7.78
C ASP A 187 -39.70 -6.70 8.93
N GLN A 188 -39.77 -7.35 10.10
CA GLN A 188 -40.65 -6.95 11.22
C GLN A 188 -39.91 -6.34 12.43
N GLY A 189 -38.59 -6.20 12.34
CA GLY A 189 -37.73 -5.74 13.42
C GLY A 189 -37.77 -4.25 13.72
N ALA A 190 -37.41 -3.89 14.95
CA ALA A 190 -37.16 -2.51 15.34
C ALA A 190 -35.65 -2.22 15.38
N GLU A 191 -35.16 -1.41 14.46
CA GLU A 191 -33.73 -1.06 14.41
C GLU A 191 -33.34 -0.10 15.55
N LYS A 192 -32.33 -0.50 16.34
CA LYS A 192 -31.71 0.34 17.38
C LYS A 192 -30.35 0.84 16.89
N TYR A 193 -30.05 2.11 17.13
CA TYR A 193 -28.75 2.68 16.77
C TYR A 193 -28.04 3.29 17.97
N GLU A 194 -26.74 3.08 18.02
CA GLU A 194 -25.84 3.65 19.01
C GLU A 194 -24.80 4.53 18.32
N ARG A 195 -24.69 5.79 18.75
CA ARG A 195 -23.72 6.74 18.20
C ARG A 195 -22.50 6.82 19.11
N PHE A 196 -21.33 6.75 18.51
CA PHE A 196 -20.03 6.86 19.15
C PHE A 196 -19.28 8.07 18.56
N GLU A 197 -18.49 8.72 19.40
CA GLU A 197 -17.56 9.77 19.01
C GLU A 197 -16.12 9.27 19.10
N SER A 198 -15.21 9.82 18.30
CA SER A 198 -13.78 9.62 18.53
C SER A 198 -13.37 10.05 19.94
N VAL A 199 -12.36 9.41 20.50
CA VAL A 199 -11.65 9.85 21.70
C VAL A 199 -10.16 9.68 21.44
N ILE A 200 -9.45 10.79 21.51
CA ILE A 200 -8.00 10.85 21.30
C ILE A 200 -7.30 10.25 22.51
N ALA A 201 -6.45 9.26 22.25
CA ALA A 201 -5.56 8.65 23.24
C ALA A 201 -4.16 9.28 23.16
N GLU A 202 -3.63 9.47 21.96
CA GLU A 202 -2.27 9.96 21.73
C GLU A 202 -2.20 10.83 20.47
N VAL A 203 -1.29 11.82 20.49
CA VAL A 203 -0.96 12.63 19.32
C VAL A 203 0.54 12.81 19.22
N THR A 204 1.10 12.44 18.07
CA THR A 204 2.53 12.44 17.80
C THR A 204 2.84 13.24 16.54
N VAL A 205 3.83 14.13 16.61
CA VAL A 205 4.38 14.79 15.41
C VAL A 205 5.48 13.87 14.88
N GLU A 206 5.16 13.13 13.82
CA GLU A 206 6.08 12.16 13.20
C GLU A 206 7.10 12.86 12.30
N GLN A 207 6.72 14.00 11.71
CA GLN A 207 7.63 14.80 10.89
C GLN A 207 7.37 16.29 11.09
N GLU A 208 8.45 17.05 11.22
CA GLU A 208 8.46 18.50 11.42
C GLU A 208 9.58 19.11 10.55
N GLY A 209 9.24 19.50 9.33
CA GLY A 209 10.19 20.14 8.42
C GLY A 209 9.55 21.26 7.60
N PRO A 210 10.36 22.09 6.94
CA PRO A 210 9.88 23.32 6.29
C PRO A 210 9.02 23.05 5.05
N VAL A 211 9.08 21.86 4.46
CA VAL A 211 8.27 21.48 3.29
C VAL A 211 7.09 20.61 3.68
N ARG A 212 7.25 19.69 4.64
CA ARG A 212 6.22 18.73 5.05
C ARG A 212 6.20 18.52 6.55
N ALA A 213 5.00 18.45 7.12
CA ALA A 213 4.75 17.98 8.48
C ALA A 213 3.69 16.88 8.50
N VAL A 214 3.85 15.94 9.43
CA VAL A 214 2.93 14.81 9.64
C VAL A 214 2.56 14.71 11.10
N VAL A 215 1.26 14.72 11.38
CA VAL A 215 0.71 14.55 12.73
C VAL A 215 -0.14 13.30 12.77
N ARG A 216 0.25 12.34 13.62
CA ARG A 216 -0.49 11.12 13.90
C ARG A 216 -1.39 11.32 15.13
N VAL A 217 -2.62 10.82 15.06
CA VAL A 217 -3.61 10.84 16.13
C VAL A 217 -4.18 9.43 16.30
N ASP A 218 -3.93 8.81 17.44
CA ASP A 218 -4.44 7.47 17.77
C ASP A 218 -5.57 7.57 18.81
N GLY A 219 -6.51 6.64 18.73
CA GLY A 219 -7.65 6.63 19.65
C GLY A 219 -8.63 5.50 19.41
N LYS A 220 -9.82 5.63 20.01
CA LYS A 220 -10.95 4.71 19.85
C LYS A 220 -12.28 5.47 19.74
N HIS A 221 -13.33 4.78 19.34
CA HIS A 221 -14.69 5.31 19.34
C HIS A 221 -15.38 5.00 20.68
N ARG A 222 -16.04 5.99 21.31
CA ARG A 222 -16.64 5.85 22.65
C ARG A 222 -18.11 6.28 22.71
N LYS A 223 -18.90 5.53 23.49
CA LYS A 223 -20.25 5.88 23.96
C LYS A 223 -20.38 5.46 25.43
N GLY A 224 -20.52 6.43 26.34
CA GLY A 224 -20.53 6.15 27.78
C GLY A 224 -19.22 5.47 28.22
N SER A 225 -19.33 4.31 28.86
CA SER A 225 -18.17 3.50 29.28
C SER A 225 -17.61 2.60 28.18
N ARG A 226 -18.32 2.40 27.07
CA ARG A 226 -17.90 1.50 26.00
C ARG A 226 -16.96 2.21 25.04
N SER A 227 -15.80 1.60 24.77
CA SER A 227 -14.83 2.03 23.76
C SER A 227 -14.38 0.86 22.90
N TRP A 228 -14.35 1.04 21.59
CA TRP A 228 -14.00 0.03 20.59
C TRP A 228 -13.60 0.70 19.27
N LEU A 229 -13.29 -0.09 18.26
CA LEU A 229 -12.83 0.29 16.93
C LEU A 229 -11.66 1.28 16.99
N PRO A 230 -10.45 0.82 17.35
CA PRO A 230 -9.23 1.62 17.29
C PRO A 230 -9.07 2.31 15.96
N PHE A 231 -8.59 3.54 16.01
CA PHE A 231 -8.22 4.31 14.83
C PHE A 231 -6.80 4.85 14.94
N SER A 232 -6.16 5.03 13.78
CA SER A 232 -4.94 5.79 13.60
C SER A 232 -5.15 6.76 12.44
N ILE A 233 -5.10 8.05 12.71
CA ILE A 233 -5.25 9.12 11.71
C ILE A 233 -3.91 9.80 11.49
N ARG A 234 -3.47 9.94 10.24
CA ARG A 234 -2.34 10.80 9.86
C ARG A 234 -2.79 11.99 9.06
N LEU A 235 -2.36 13.18 9.48
CA LEU A 235 -2.62 14.44 8.80
C LEU A 235 -1.33 14.95 8.17
N TYR A 236 -1.36 15.11 6.85
CA TYR A 236 -0.23 15.53 6.04
C TYR A 236 -0.42 16.98 5.58
N PHE A 237 0.55 17.82 5.93
CA PHE A 237 0.60 19.24 5.59
C PHE A 237 1.85 19.53 4.79
N TYR A 238 1.72 20.36 3.75
CA TYR A 238 2.79 20.71 2.85
C TYR A 238 2.90 22.24 2.66
N ALA A 239 4.11 22.71 2.38
CA ALA A 239 4.45 24.12 2.25
C ALA A 239 3.66 24.78 1.12
N GLY A 240 2.96 25.88 1.44
CA GLY A 240 2.19 26.65 0.47
C GLY A 240 0.84 26.06 0.08
N ALA A 241 0.49 24.85 0.53
CA ALA A 241 -0.80 24.24 0.24
C ALA A 241 -1.93 24.90 1.03
N ASP A 242 -3.11 25.05 0.42
CA ASP A 242 -4.35 25.39 1.11
C ASP A 242 -5.19 24.16 1.50
N SER A 243 -4.57 22.99 1.37
CA SER A 243 -5.17 21.70 1.60
C SER A 243 -4.34 20.84 2.55
N PHE A 244 -4.97 19.78 3.04
CA PHE A 244 -4.29 18.73 3.79
C PHE A 244 -4.91 17.37 3.45
N ARG A 245 -4.09 16.32 3.56
CA ARG A 245 -4.50 14.92 3.36
C ARG A 245 -4.68 14.25 4.71
N MET A 246 -5.71 13.43 4.85
CA MET A 246 -5.98 12.58 6.00
C MET A 246 -5.91 11.11 5.56
N VAL A 247 -5.04 10.33 6.19
CA VAL A 247 -5.04 8.87 6.07
C VAL A 247 -5.72 8.30 7.31
N HIS A 248 -6.86 7.65 7.12
CA HIS A 248 -7.75 7.16 8.17
C HIS A 248 -7.73 5.64 8.21
N THR A 249 -7.11 5.06 9.24
CA THR A 249 -7.08 3.62 9.48
C THR A 249 -8.02 3.24 10.62
N ILE A 250 -8.79 2.18 10.44
CA ILE A 250 -9.48 1.47 11.53
C ILE A 250 -8.92 0.06 11.67
N THR A 251 -9.01 -0.49 12.89
CA THR A 251 -8.79 -1.92 13.16
C THR A 251 -10.03 -2.47 13.83
N PHE A 252 -10.63 -3.53 13.27
CA PHE A 252 -11.88 -4.09 13.78
C PHE A 252 -11.61 -4.92 15.04
N ASP A 253 -12.10 -4.46 16.20
CA ASP A 253 -12.05 -5.22 17.48
C ASP A 253 -13.47 -5.58 17.99
N GLY A 254 -14.46 -5.51 17.10
CA GLY A 254 -15.86 -5.82 17.40
C GLY A 254 -16.12 -7.32 17.53
N LYS A 255 -17.21 -7.69 18.20
CA LYS A 255 -17.67 -9.07 18.32
C LYS A 255 -18.83 -9.34 17.36
N GLN A 256 -18.65 -10.29 16.44
CA GLN A 256 -19.71 -10.85 15.62
C GLN A 256 -19.56 -12.37 15.60
N GLU A 257 -20.60 -13.09 16.01
CA GLU A 257 -20.58 -14.56 16.09
C GLU A 257 -21.51 -15.16 15.02
N PRO A 258 -21.08 -16.20 14.29
CA PRO A 258 -21.94 -16.92 13.35
C PRO A 258 -23.22 -17.41 14.04
N GLY A 259 -24.36 -17.28 13.36
CA GLY A 259 -25.67 -17.68 13.90
C GLY A 259 -26.21 -16.81 15.04
N LYS A 260 -25.52 -15.71 15.43
CA LYS A 260 -26.04 -14.72 16.38
C LYS A 260 -26.51 -13.47 15.66
N THR A 261 -27.70 -13.00 16.04
CA THR A 261 -28.27 -11.72 15.57
C THR A 261 -27.72 -10.52 16.33
N SER A 262 -27.22 -10.72 17.56
CA SER A 262 -26.59 -9.67 18.38
C SER A 262 -25.08 -9.59 18.13
N GLY A 263 -24.54 -8.38 17.99
CA GLY A 263 -23.13 -8.18 17.72
C GLY A 263 -22.71 -6.71 17.60
N ASP A 264 -21.53 -6.50 17.03
CA ASP A 264 -20.93 -5.21 16.68
C ASP A 264 -21.08 -4.93 15.17
N PHE A 265 -22.29 -4.60 14.72
CA PHE A 265 -22.52 -4.27 13.31
C PHE A 265 -22.32 -2.77 13.08
N ILE A 266 -21.33 -2.41 12.25
CA ILE A 266 -21.11 -1.01 11.86
C ILE A 266 -22.23 -0.63 10.91
N ARG A 267 -23.08 0.33 11.32
CA ARG A 267 -24.12 0.90 10.46
C ARG A 267 -23.62 2.15 9.73
N GLY A 268 -22.67 2.88 10.28
CA GLY A 268 -22.10 4.05 9.62
C GLY A 268 -20.74 4.40 10.20
N LEU A 269 -19.78 4.74 9.34
CA LEU A 269 -18.42 5.12 9.73
C LEU A 269 -18.00 6.32 8.89
N GLY A 270 -17.51 7.40 9.49
CA GLY A 270 -17.18 8.59 8.72
C GLY A 270 -16.39 9.68 9.44
N VAL A 271 -16.03 10.71 8.67
CA VAL A 271 -15.34 11.93 9.12
C VAL A 271 -16.27 13.11 8.95
N ARG A 272 -16.32 13.98 9.96
CA ARG A 272 -17.29 15.08 10.02
C ARG A 272 -16.65 16.41 10.38
N PHE A 273 -17.09 17.48 9.73
CA PHE A 273 -16.69 18.86 10.00
C PHE A 273 -17.90 19.79 10.05
N ASN A 274 -17.75 20.88 10.80
CA ASN A 274 -18.65 22.02 10.80
C ASN A 274 -18.03 23.15 9.95
N VAL A 275 -18.84 23.78 9.09
CA VAL A 275 -18.41 24.82 8.13
C VAL A 275 -19.23 26.09 8.39
N PRO A 276 -18.62 27.20 8.87
CA PRO A 276 -19.35 28.44 9.10
C PRO A 276 -19.90 29.06 7.79
N MET A 277 -21.20 29.38 7.77
CA MET A 277 -21.93 29.88 6.60
C MET A 277 -22.21 31.39 6.73
N ARG A 278 -21.24 32.21 6.28
CA ARG A 278 -21.22 33.67 6.54
C ARG A 278 -22.05 34.51 5.57
N ASP A 279 -22.24 34.00 4.36
CA ASP A 279 -22.88 34.75 3.29
C ASP A 279 -24.42 34.69 3.37
N ALA A 280 -25.10 35.53 2.59
CA ALA A 280 -26.54 35.41 2.38
C ALA A 280 -26.86 34.05 1.71
N ALA A 281 -28.04 33.48 1.93
CA ALA A 281 -28.38 32.14 1.43
C ALA A 281 -28.23 31.98 -0.09
N TYR A 282 -28.41 33.05 -0.87
CA TYR A 282 -28.22 33.04 -2.33
C TYR A 282 -26.74 33.13 -2.77
N ASP A 283 -25.83 33.50 -1.87
CA ASP A 283 -24.37 33.54 -2.03
C ASP A 283 -23.67 32.33 -1.38
N ARG A 284 -24.45 31.42 -0.77
CA ARG A 284 -24.00 30.13 -0.25
C ARG A 284 -24.15 29.06 -1.32
N HIS A 285 -23.15 28.21 -1.42
CA HIS A 285 -22.86 27.44 -2.61
C HIS A 285 -22.59 25.97 -2.25
N ILE A 286 -23.25 25.07 -2.99
CA ILE A 286 -23.10 23.61 -2.88
C ILE A 286 -22.53 23.09 -4.18
N ARG A 287 -21.45 22.29 -4.11
CA ARG A 287 -20.97 21.51 -5.26
C ARG A 287 -20.77 20.06 -4.85
N ILE A 288 -21.18 19.14 -5.71
CA ILE A 288 -21.07 17.69 -5.47
C ILE A 288 -20.62 17.02 -6.76
N GLY A 289 -19.57 16.21 -6.66
CA GLY A 289 -18.99 15.44 -7.75
C GLY A 289 -19.90 14.30 -8.19
N GLY A 290 -20.30 14.33 -9.47
CA GLY A 290 -21.05 13.26 -10.12
C GLY A 290 -20.12 12.32 -10.89
N ASP A 291 -20.61 11.81 -12.01
CA ASP A 291 -19.87 10.91 -12.90
C ASP A 291 -18.80 11.67 -13.71
N GLY A 292 -17.61 11.08 -13.85
CA GLY A 292 -16.45 11.70 -14.50
C GLY A 292 -16.13 13.09 -13.93
N SER A 293 -16.20 14.12 -14.78
CA SER A 293 -15.99 15.53 -14.41
C SER A 293 -17.29 16.29 -14.12
N GLY A 294 -18.44 15.60 -14.09
CA GLY A 294 -19.74 16.21 -13.83
C GLY A 294 -19.85 16.76 -12.40
N LEU A 295 -20.53 17.90 -12.25
CA LEU A 295 -20.73 18.56 -10.96
C LEU A 295 -22.17 19.07 -10.81
N LEU A 296 -22.79 18.78 -9.67
CA LEU A 296 -23.90 19.60 -9.16
C LEU A 296 -23.35 20.98 -8.83
N ARG A 297 -24.00 22.05 -9.31
CA ARG A 297 -23.64 23.44 -9.01
C ARG A 297 -24.89 24.23 -8.63
N GLU A 298 -25.16 24.31 -7.34
CA GLU A 298 -26.35 25.00 -6.81
C GLU A 298 -25.98 26.05 -5.75
N ALA A 299 -26.92 26.94 -5.46
CA ALA A 299 -26.89 27.78 -4.27
C ALA A 299 -27.91 27.28 -3.25
N VAL A 300 -27.69 27.57 -1.96
CA VAL A 300 -28.65 27.23 -0.90
C VAL A 300 -30.00 27.88 -1.18
N GLN A 301 -30.02 29.14 -1.62
CA GLN A 301 -31.21 29.80 -2.17
C GLN A 301 -31.02 30.11 -3.67
N GLY A 302 -31.54 29.25 -4.54
CA GLY A 302 -31.43 29.43 -5.98
C GLY A 302 -32.23 30.63 -6.50
N ILE A 303 -31.56 31.56 -7.19
CA ILE A 303 -32.19 32.70 -7.88
C ILE A 303 -32.30 32.51 -9.41
N THR A 304 -31.85 31.36 -9.90
CA THR A 304 -31.98 30.95 -11.31
C THR A 304 -33.23 30.08 -11.53
N GLY A 305 -33.71 29.98 -12.78
CA GLY A 305 -34.87 29.13 -13.12
C GLY A 305 -36.21 29.56 -12.51
N LEU A 306 -36.28 30.75 -11.92
CA LEU A 306 -37.49 31.29 -11.31
C LEU A 306 -38.50 31.80 -12.36
N ARG A 307 -39.74 32.03 -11.93
CA ARG A 307 -40.78 32.66 -12.77
C ARG A 307 -40.47 34.11 -13.17
N ARG A 308 -39.55 34.77 -12.48
CA ARG A 308 -39.11 36.14 -12.72
C ARG A 308 -37.59 36.13 -12.79
N ASP A 309 -37.04 36.86 -13.74
CA ASP A 309 -35.60 36.96 -13.95
C ASP A 309 -35.01 38.06 -13.05
N PRO A 310 -34.06 37.77 -12.14
CA PRO A 310 -33.38 38.79 -11.35
C PRO A 310 -32.41 39.66 -12.17
N GLY A 311 -32.03 39.20 -13.36
CA GLY A 311 -31.06 39.80 -14.28
C GLY A 311 -29.97 38.80 -14.67
N ALA A 312 -29.55 38.81 -15.94
CA ALA A 312 -28.56 37.88 -16.48
C ALA A 312 -27.23 37.88 -15.70
N ALA A 313 -26.76 39.06 -15.26
CA ALA A 313 -25.55 39.18 -14.44
C ALA A 313 -25.68 38.48 -13.08
N VAL A 314 -26.86 38.55 -12.45
CA VAL A 314 -27.13 37.90 -11.16
C VAL A 314 -27.14 36.38 -11.33
N GLN A 315 -27.80 35.87 -12.38
CA GLN A 315 -27.84 34.44 -12.67
C GLN A 315 -26.45 33.88 -12.98
N ALA A 316 -25.67 34.59 -13.81
CA ALA A 316 -24.31 34.21 -14.16
C ALA A 316 -23.40 34.15 -12.92
N ALA A 317 -23.45 35.18 -12.06
CA ALA A 317 -22.68 35.23 -10.81
C ALA A 317 -23.04 34.05 -9.89
N GLN A 318 -24.33 33.77 -9.68
CA GLN A 318 -24.73 32.65 -8.81
C GLN A 318 -24.25 31.30 -9.36
N PHE A 319 -24.40 31.07 -10.66
CA PHE A 319 -23.95 29.82 -11.26
C PHE A 319 -22.42 29.68 -11.17
N ALA A 320 -21.68 30.78 -11.37
CA ALA A 320 -20.22 30.84 -11.21
C ALA A 320 -19.76 30.62 -9.76
N GLY A 321 -20.62 30.86 -8.77
CA GLY A 321 -20.25 30.79 -7.35
C GLY A 321 -19.73 32.11 -6.79
N GLU A 322 -19.96 33.21 -7.48
CA GLU A 322 -19.50 34.53 -7.10
C GLU A 322 -20.48 35.22 -6.14
N LYS A 323 -20.03 36.30 -5.52
CA LYS A 323 -20.94 37.19 -4.78
C LYS A 323 -21.89 37.87 -5.76
N LEU A 324 -23.19 37.76 -5.52
CA LEU A 324 -24.19 38.39 -6.39
C LEU A 324 -24.11 39.93 -6.29
N PRO A 325 -24.51 40.66 -7.36
CA PRO A 325 -24.67 42.11 -7.30
C PRO A 325 -25.57 42.56 -6.15
N ASP A 326 -25.48 43.83 -5.74
CA ASP A 326 -26.35 44.37 -4.69
C ASP A 326 -27.84 44.12 -5.03
N PRO A 327 -28.66 43.56 -4.13
CA PRO A 327 -30.07 43.28 -4.40
C PRO A 327 -30.87 44.49 -4.91
N SER A 328 -30.47 45.72 -4.59
CA SER A 328 -31.08 46.94 -5.14
C SER A 328 -31.01 47.04 -6.67
N THR A 329 -30.05 46.37 -7.31
CA THR A 329 -29.85 46.39 -8.77
C THR A 329 -30.60 45.27 -9.50
N TRP A 330 -31.25 44.36 -8.78
CA TRP A 330 -31.97 43.25 -9.39
C TRP A 330 -33.40 43.69 -9.75
N ASP A 331 -34.08 42.88 -10.56
CA ASP A 331 -35.52 43.05 -10.78
C ASP A 331 -36.28 42.96 -9.44
N GLN A 332 -36.98 44.03 -9.09
CA GLN A 332 -37.68 44.14 -7.80
C GLN A 332 -38.78 43.09 -7.64
N ARG A 333 -39.24 42.47 -8.73
CA ARG A 333 -40.20 41.36 -8.66
C ARG A 333 -39.58 40.10 -8.03
N VAL A 334 -38.25 39.96 -8.05
CA VAL A 334 -37.52 38.88 -7.37
C VAL A 334 -37.17 39.28 -5.94
N THR A 335 -36.52 40.42 -5.73
CA THR A 335 -35.96 40.81 -4.41
C THR A 335 -37.02 40.97 -3.34
N THR A 336 -38.19 41.54 -3.69
CA THR A 336 -39.33 41.68 -2.77
C THR A 336 -40.01 40.35 -2.41
N ARG A 337 -39.55 39.23 -3.00
CA ARG A 337 -40.13 37.88 -2.87
C ARG A 337 -39.10 36.83 -2.46
N LEU A 338 -37.88 37.21 -2.07
CA LEU A 338 -36.83 36.26 -1.64
C LEU A 338 -37.33 35.30 -0.55
N GLN A 339 -38.14 35.79 0.40
CA GLN A 339 -38.74 35.00 1.48
C GLN A 339 -39.64 33.83 1.01
N TYR A 340 -40.06 33.81 -0.26
CA TYR A 340 -40.86 32.73 -0.84
C TYR A 340 -40.02 31.73 -1.65
N ILE A 341 -38.72 31.97 -1.82
CA ILE A 341 -37.80 31.07 -2.49
C ILE A 341 -37.22 30.11 -1.44
N PRO A 342 -37.40 28.78 -1.58
CA PRO A 342 -36.90 27.82 -0.62
C PRO A 342 -35.38 27.88 -0.46
N GLU A 343 -34.93 27.72 0.79
CA GLU A 343 -33.54 27.47 1.14
C GLU A 343 -33.32 25.96 1.31
N TRP A 344 -32.36 25.40 0.57
CA TRP A 344 -32.01 23.99 0.56
C TRP A 344 -30.82 23.74 1.49
N GLY A 345 -31.09 23.36 2.74
CA GLY A 345 -30.07 23.15 3.76
C GLY A 345 -29.39 21.78 3.73
N ASP A 346 -30.07 20.74 3.22
CA ASP A 346 -29.58 19.36 3.31
C ASP A 346 -29.41 18.70 1.93
N TYR A 347 -28.28 18.02 1.73
CA TYR A 347 -27.94 17.25 0.53
C TYR A 347 -27.34 15.89 0.90
N THR A 348 -27.73 14.83 0.19
CA THR A 348 -27.16 13.48 0.36
C THR A 348 -26.85 12.88 -0.99
N LEU A 349 -25.59 12.49 -1.20
CA LEU A 349 -25.17 11.61 -2.29
C LEU A 349 -24.87 10.22 -1.72
N SER A 350 -25.59 9.20 -2.17
CA SER A 350 -25.44 7.82 -1.72
C SER A 350 -24.96 6.93 -2.87
N GLN A 351 -23.78 6.33 -2.71
CA GLN A 351 -23.18 5.35 -3.63
C GLN A 351 -23.21 3.99 -2.93
N LEU A 352 -24.33 3.28 -3.09
CA LEU A 352 -24.59 2.01 -2.38
C LEU A 352 -24.16 0.77 -3.16
N SER A 353 -23.66 0.97 -4.39
CA SER A 353 -23.07 -0.06 -5.26
C SER A 353 -21.91 0.56 -6.04
N ALA A 354 -21.07 -0.24 -6.70
CA ALA A 354 -20.01 0.27 -7.59
C ALA A 354 -20.54 0.93 -8.89
N ASP A 355 -21.83 0.82 -9.20
CA ASP A 355 -22.38 1.17 -10.53
C ASP A 355 -23.51 2.21 -10.51
N GLY A 356 -23.93 2.67 -9.33
CA GLY A 356 -24.98 3.68 -9.22
C GLY A 356 -24.94 4.50 -7.95
N PHE A 357 -25.08 5.81 -8.11
CA PHE A 357 -25.37 6.74 -7.01
C PHE A 357 -26.70 7.47 -7.21
N THR A 358 -27.30 7.86 -6.09
CA THR A 358 -28.43 8.78 -6.06
C THR A 358 -28.07 10.06 -5.34
N LEU A 359 -28.66 11.17 -5.77
CA LEU A 359 -28.50 12.47 -5.14
C LEU A 359 -29.89 13.02 -4.76
N ARG A 360 -30.02 13.47 -3.52
CA ARG A 360 -31.26 14.07 -2.99
C ARG A 360 -30.98 15.31 -2.17
N LYS A 361 -31.95 16.22 -2.12
CA LYS A 361 -31.90 17.42 -1.29
C LYS A 361 -33.22 17.68 -0.56
N ARG A 362 -33.17 18.46 0.51
CA ARG A 362 -34.37 19.03 1.16
C ARG A 362 -34.08 20.38 1.78
N THR A 363 -35.15 21.07 2.13
CA THR A 363 -35.05 22.39 2.78
C THR A 363 -34.45 22.29 4.18
N LYS A 364 -35.05 21.47 5.05
CA LYS A 364 -34.56 21.19 6.41
C LYS A 364 -35.19 19.93 7.00
N LYS A 365 -34.65 19.45 8.12
CA LYS A 365 -35.22 18.35 8.92
C LYS A 365 -36.73 18.53 9.17
N GLY A 366 -37.49 17.44 9.04
CA GLY A 366 -38.95 17.42 9.18
C GLY A 366 -39.71 17.60 7.86
N HIS A 367 -39.01 17.92 6.75
CA HIS A 367 -39.59 17.98 5.41
C HIS A 367 -39.08 16.83 4.53
N GLY A 368 -39.86 16.53 3.48
CA GLY A 368 -39.56 15.49 2.50
C GLY A 368 -38.31 15.80 1.67
N TRP A 369 -37.59 14.74 1.30
CA TRP A 369 -36.51 14.80 0.32
C TRP A 369 -37.06 14.83 -1.09
N ILE A 370 -36.39 15.56 -1.98
CA ILE A 370 -36.61 15.49 -3.43
C ILE A 370 -35.38 14.89 -4.11
N GLY A 371 -35.61 14.15 -5.19
CA GLY A 371 -34.52 13.74 -6.08
C GLY A 371 -33.85 14.96 -6.72
N ALA A 372 -32.52 14.96 -6.74
CA ALA A 372 -31.69 16.03 -7.32
C ALA A 372 -30.71 15.50 -8.37
N GLY A 373 -30.79 14.21 -8.71
CA GLY A 373 -30.00 13.57 -9.76
C GLY A 373 -29.56 12.17 -9.36
N GLY A 374 -28.71 11.60 -10.21
CA GLY A 374 -28.08 10.30 -10.04
C GLY A 374 -27.17 10.02 -11.24
N GLY A 375 -26.40 8.96 -11.15
CA GLY A 375 -25.47 8.56 -12.21
C GLY A 375 -24.79 7.24 -11.84
N HIS A 376 -23.72 6.90 -12.55
CA HIS A 376 -23.03 5.63 -12.31
C HIS A 376 -22.06 5.73 -11.14
N ARG A 377 -20.97 6.48 -11.30
CA ARG A 377 -19.83 6.47 -10.38
C ARG A 377 -19.49 7.88 -9.91
N ALA A 378 -19.97 8.25 -8.73
CA ALA A 378 -19.69 9.56 -8.16
C ALA A 378 -18.20 9.71 -7.85
N SER A 379 -17.64 10.89 -8.13
CA SER A 379 -16.21 11.13 -7.93
C SER A 379 -15.76 11.17 -6.46
N GLY A 380 -16.70 11.18 -5.51
CA GLY A 380 -16.40 11.23 -4.08
C GLY A 380 -16.05 12.61 -3.55
N PHE A 381 -16.33 13.66 -4.32
CA PHE A 381 -16.00 15.06 -4.02
C PHE A 381 -17.22 15.89 -3.62
N GLY A 382 -17.03 16.87 -2.74
CA GLY A 382 -18.02 17.91 -2.45
C GLY A 382 -17.41 19.22 -1.96
N TYR A 383 -18.23 20.27 -1.97
CA TYR A 383 -17.94 21.59 -1.42
C TYR A 383 -19.19 22.20 -0.78
N VAL A 384 -18.99 22.86 0.35
CA VAL A 384 -19.97 23.77 0.96
C VAL A 384 -19.28 25.04 1.46
N GLY A 385 -19.92 26.18 1.23
CA GLY A 385 -19.43 27.48 1.67
C GLY A 385 -20.14 28.61 0.94
N GLY A 386 -19.44 29.70 0.67
CA GLY A 386 -19.98 30.82 -0.10
C GLY A 386 -18.91 31.73 -0.67
N ALA A 387 -19.32 32.90 -1.13
CA ALA A 387 -18.41 33.91 -1.68
C ALA A 387 -17.33 34.36 -0.67
N SER A 388 -17.54 34.16 0.63
CA SER A 388 -16.60 34.50 1.71
C SER A 388 -15.81 33.29 2.28
N GLY A 389 -15.81 32.16 1.57
CA GLY A 389 -15.00 30.98 1.89
C GLY A 389 -15.80 29.70 2.13
N GLY A 390 -15.12 28.57 2.10
CA GLY A 390 -15.75 27.25 2.22
C GLY A 390 -14.79 26.08 2.20
N LEU A 391 -15.30 24.91 2.57
CA LEU A 391 -14.53 23.68 2.63
C LEU A 391 -14.87 22.80 1.41
N SER A 392 -13.86 22.47 0.60
CA SER A 392 -13.95 21.31 -0.29
C SER A 392 -13.45 20.07 0.45
N PHE A 393 -14.02 18.92 0.12
CA PHE A 393 -13.71 17.65 0.75
C PHE A 393 -13.84 16.51 -0.26
N GLY A 394 -13.02 15.47 -0.10
CA GLY A 394 -13.10 14.30 -0.96
C GLY A 394 -12.64 13.02 -0.28
N LEU A 395 -13.22 11.90 -0.71
CA LEU A 395 -12.83 10.55 -0.33
C LEU A 395 -12.30 9.83 -1.57
N ARG A 396 -11.00 9.47 -1.55
CA ARG A 396 -10.36 8.70 -2.62
C ARG A 396 -10.98 7.30 -2.69
N ASP A 397 -11.10 6.76 -3.91
CA ASP A 397 -11.69 5.45 -4.20
C ASP A 397 -13.18 5.33 -3.76
N PHE A 398 -13.94 6.42 -3.82
CA PHE A 398 -15.29 6.53 -3.25
C PHE A 398 -16.26 5.44 -3.72
N TRP A 399 -16.37 5.22 -5.03
CA TRP A 399 -17.29 4.21 -5.58
C TRP A 399 -16.65 2.83 -5.60
N GLU A 400 -15.33 2.75 -5.69
CA GLU A 400 -14.58 1.51 -5.58
C GLU A 400 -14.68 0.90 -4.18
N LYS A 401 -14.81 1.72 -3.14
CA LYS A 401 -14.96 1.30 -1.73
C LYS A 401 -16.38 1.47 -1.20
N TYR A 402 -17.38 1.31 -2.07
CA TYR A 402 -18.80 1.35 -1.67
C TYR A 402 -19.08 0.32 -0.54
N PRO A 403 -20.14 0.52 0.27
CA PRO A 403 -21.09 1.61 0.23
C PRO A 403 -20.57 2.91 0.88
N ALA A 404 -20.56 4.00 0.12
CA ALA A 404 -20.05 5.31 0.57
C ALA A 404 -21.12 6.40 0.41
N GLN A 405 -21.01 7.49 1.20
CA GLN A 405 -21.99 8.58 1.18
C GLN A 405 -21.36 9.93 1.52
N LEU A 406 -21.87 11.00 0.91
CA LEU A 406 -21.56 12.39 1.27
C LEU A 406 -22.83 13.09 1.76
N ASP A 407 -22.73 13.70 2.94
CA ASP A 407 -23.81 14.48 3.53
C ASP A 407 -23.40 15.94 3.73
N ILE A 408 -24.31 16.84 3.38
CA ILE A 408 -24.33 18.24 3.83
C ILE A 408 -25.64 18.45 4.58
N ARG A 409 -25.58 19.07 5.76
CA ARG A 409 -26.75 19.39 6.59
C ARG A 409 -26.71 20.85 7.00
N ASP A 410 -27.90 21.42 7.20
CA ASP A 410 -28.10 22.73 7.80
C ASP A 410 -27.38 23.91 7.10
N ALA A 411 -27.08 23.80 5.80
CA ALA A 411 -26.40 24.86 5.02
C ALA A 411 -27.20 26.18 4.89
N ALA A 412 -28.49 26.13 5.20
CA ALA A 412 -29.37 27.30 5.32
C ALA A 412 -29.20 28.06 6.64
N THR A 413 -28.54 27.47 7.64
CA THR A 413 -28.25 28.12 8.93
C THR A 413 -26.88 28.81 8.93
N ASP A 414 -26.44 29.34 10.08
CA ASP A 414 -25.12 29.97 10.22
C ASP A 414 -23.95 28.96 10.15
N GLU A 415 -24.24 27.65 10.15
CA GLU A 415 -23.23 26.60 10.13
C GLU A 415 -23.76 25.35 9.43
N ALA A 416 -23.02 24.86 8.44
CA ALA A 416 -23.29 23.58 7.80
C ALA A 416 -22.51 22.45 8.49
N GLU A 417 -23.05 21.24 8.49
CA GLU A 417 -22.33 20.03 8.86
C GLU A 417 -22.07 19.19 7.60
N VAL A 418 -20.80 18.83 7.37
CA VAL A 418 -20.38 17.92 6.30
C VAL A 418 -19.98 16.59 6.90
N THR A 419 -20.45 15.48 6.32
CA THR A 419 -19.95 14.14 6.68
C THR A 419 -19.55 13.36 5.43
N LEU A 420 -18.33 12.83 5.44
CA LEU A 420 -17.87 11.81 4.48
C LEU A 420 -17.99 10.45 5.15
N TRP A 421 -18.91 9.63 4.67
CA TRP A 421 -19.15 8.29 5.17
C TRP A 421 -18.31 7.27 4.37
N LEU A 422 -17.36 6.65 5.06
CA LEU A 422 -16.59 5.50 4.58
C LEU A 422 -17.46 4.23 4.50
N TRP A 423 -18.46 4.14 5.39
CA TRP A 423 -19.56 3.20 5.31
C TRP A 423 -20.87 3.99 5.44
N SER A 424 -21.72 3.93 4.42
CA SER A 424 -22.98 4.68 4.38
C SER A 424 -24.00 4.16 5.42
N PRO A 425 -24.65 5.06 6.19
CA PRO A 425 -25.79 4.70 7.04
C PRO A 425 -27.05 4.24 6.29
N GLU A 426 -27.10 4.39 4.97
CA GLU A 426 -28.20 3.94 4.12
C GLU A 426 -27.99 2.52 3.58
N ALA A 427 -26.76 1.99 3.66
CA ALA A 427 -26.48 0.59 3.36
C ALA A 427 -26.97 -0.33 4.48
N GLN A 428 -26.98 -1.64 4.20
CA GLN A 428 -27.15 -2.63 5.27
C GLN A 428 -26.02 -2.49 6.32
N PRO A 429 -26.23 -2.92 7.58
CA PRO A 429 -25.17 -2.97 8.56
C PRO A 429 -24.04 -3.90 8.07
N MET A 430 -22.81 -3.55 8.40
CA MET A 430 -21.62 -4.33 8.05
C MET A 430 -21.63 -5.66 8.81
N ASP A 431 -21.96 -6.74 8.10
CA ASP A 431 -21.93 -8.11 8.58
C ASP A 431 -20.62 -8.79 8.17
N LEU A 432 -19.82 -9.12 9.17
CA LEU A 432 -18.53 -9.78 9.09
C LEU A 432 -18.55 -11.14 9.79
N ARG A 433 -19.75 -11.68 10.09
CA ARG A 433 -19.89 -13.04 10.60
C ARG A 433 -19.33 -14.01 9.57
N PHE A 434 -18.83 -15.14 10.06
CA PHE A 434 -18.40 -16.23 9.20
C PHE A 434 -19.56 -16.77 8.35
N TYR A 435 -19.27 -17.10 7.10
CA TYR A 435 -20.30 -17.30 6.06
C TYR A 435 -21.06 -18.64 6.14
N HIS A 436 -20.58 -19.63 6.89
CA HIS A 436 -21.27 -20.92 7.08
C HIS A 436 -21.16 -21.43 8.52
N ASP A 437 -21.90 -22.49 8.86
CA ASP A 437 -22.02 -23.04 10.21
C ASP A 437 -20.97 -24.10 10.58
N GLY A 438 -20.10 -24.48 9.64
CA GLY A 438 -19.00 -25.44 9.82
C GLY A 438 -19.29 -26.80 9.20
N MET A 439 -20.53 -27.08 8.80
CA MET A 439 -20.93 -28.32 8.12
C MET A 439 -20.54 -29.61 8.87
N GLY A 440 -20.44 -29.54 10.21
CA GLY A 440 -20.09 -30.68 11.07
C GLY A 440 -18.60 -31.08 11.07
N GLN A 441 -17.71 -30.19 10.65
CA GLN A 441 -16.26 -30.44 10.63
C GLN A 441 -15.61 -30.23 12.03
N ASP A 442 -15.91 -31.13 12.96
CA ASP A 442 -15.53 -31.03 14.38
C ASP A 442 -14.09 -31.53 14.67
N THR A 443 -13.49 -32.26 13.73
CA THR A 443 -12.13 -32.83 13.86
C THR A 443 -11.22 -32.39 12.71
N TYR A 444 -9.90 -32.42 12.94
CA TYR A 444 -8.90 -32.12 11.90
C TYR A 444 -9.03 -33.04 10.67
N ALA A 445 -9.42 -34.31 10.87
CA ALA A 445 -9.64 -35.23 9.76
C ALA A 445 -10.81 -34.77 8.88
N GLU A 446 -11.94 -34.39 9.47
CA GLU A 446 -13.11 -33.89 8.73
C GLU A 446 -12.82 -32.55 8.04
N GLN A 447 -12.05 -31.68 8.70
CA GLN A 447 -11.61 -30.40 8.12
C GLN A 447 -10.72 -30.61 6.89
N LEU A 448 -9.82 -31.60 6.93
CA LEU A 448 -8.98 -31.97 5.78
C LEU A 448 -9.81 -32.60 4.64
N GLU A 449 -10.90 -33.32 4.94
CA GLU A 449 -11.84 -33.77 3.92
C GLU A 449 -12.57 -32.58 3.26
N GLY A 450 -12.94 -31.56 4.03
CA GLY A 450 -13.44 -30.28 3.49
C GLY A 450 -12.43 -29.61 2.56
N LEU A 451 -11.17 -29.50 3.00
CA LEU A 451 -10.06 -28.98 2.19
C LEU A 451 -9.89 -29.74 0.87
N ASN A 452 -10.04 -31.07 0.87
CA ASN A 452 -9.89 -31.89 -0.33
C ASN A 452 -10.96 -31.63 -1.40
N ILE A 453 -12.08 -30.99 -1.07
CA ILE A 453 -13.17 -30.72 -2.03
C ILE A 453 -13.39 -29.22 -2.31
N THR A 454 -13.30 -28.34 -1.31
CA THR A 454 -13.51 -26.89 -1.48
C THR A 454 -12.22 -26.09 -1.51
N TYR A 455 -11.08 -26.72 -1.22
CA TYR A 455 -9.79 -26.07 -1.05
C TYR A 455 -9.74 -25.07 0.13
N GLU A 456 -10.70 -25.12 1.06
CA GLU A 456 -10.70 -24.36 2.32
C GLU A 456 -10.26 -25.23 3.49
N ASP A 457 -9.31 -24.73 4.29
CA ASP A 457 -8.93 -25.34 5.55
C ASP A 457 -9.76 -24.71 6.69
N TYR A 458 -10.94 -25.25 6.97
CA TYR A 458 -11.83 -24.72 8.02
C TYR A 458 -11.40 -25.15 9.44
N GLU A 459 -11.58 -24.28 10.43
CA GLU A 459 -11.51 -24.62 11.86
C GLU A 459 -12.49 -23.71 12.64
N PRO A 460 -13.27 -24.23 13.59
CA PRO A 460 -14.18 -23.42 14.39
C PRO A 460 -13.46 -22.22 15.03
N GLU A 461 -14.09 -21.04 14.97
CA GLU A 461 -13.59 -19.77 15.53
C GLU A 461 -12.42 -19.11 14.77
N PHE A 462 -11.79 -19.78 13.79
CA PHE A 462 -10.70 -19.19 13.00
C PHE A 462 -11.17 -18.23 11.91
N GLY A 463 -12.39 -18.41 11.43
CA GLY A 463 -13.08 -17.50 10.49
C GLY A 463 -13.54 -16.20 11.14
N THR A 464 -12.60 -15.37 11.61
CA THR A 464 -12.90 -14.17 12.42
C THR A 464 -12.30 -12.89 11.85
N PRO A 465 -13.07 -11.78 11.80
CA PRO A 465 -12.56 -10.47 11.40
C PRO A 465 -11.81 -9.73 12.53
N TYR A 466 -11.74 -10.30 13.74
CA TYR A 466 -11.11 -9.62 14.88
C TYR A 466 -9.63 -9.35 14.60
N GLY A 467 -9.28 -8.07 14.48
CA GLY A 467 -7.92 -7.61 14.24
C GLY A 467 -7.62 -7.21 12.80
N ILE A 468 -8.52 -7.42 11.83
CA ILE A 468 -8.31 -6.91 10.46
C ILE A 468 -8.36 -5.38 10.45
N ALA A 469 -7.68 -4.75 9.49
CA ALA A 469 -7.66 -3.29 9.35
C ALA A 469 -8.08 -2.82 7.96
N ARG A 470 -8.43 -1.55 7.85
CA ARG A 470 -8.67 -0.88 6.56
C ARG A 470 -8.27 0.57 6.63
N THR A 471 -7.64 1.06 5.57
CA THR A 471 -7.16 2.43 5.43
C THR A 471 -7.86 3.17 4.29
N SER A 472 -8.35 4.38 4.57
CA SER A 472 -9.02 5.28 3.61
C SER A 472 -8.28 6.62 3.52
N GLU A 473 -8.22 7.22 2.34
CA GLU A 473 -7.56 8.52 2.12
C GLU A 473 -8.61 9.62 1.83
N LEU A 474 -8.52 10.73 2.56
CA LEU A 474 -9.40 11.88 2.41
C LEU A 474 -8.58 13.14 2.14
N LEU A 475 -9.14 14.06 1.37
CA LEU A 475 -8.55 15.36 1.08
C LEU A 475 -9.49 16.49 1.47
N PHE A 476 -8.92 17.58 1.98
CA PHE A 476 -9.67 18.76 2.41
C PHE A 476 -8.98 20.03 1.92
N TRP A 477 -9.74 20.97 1.36
CA TRP A 477 -9.24 22.28 0.91
C TRP A 477 -9.98 23.41 1.62
N ALA A 478 -9.23 24.32 2.22
CA ALA A 478 -9.76 25.51 2.85
C ALA A 478 -9.75 26.67 1.85
N ASN A 479 -10.86 26.82 1.12
CA ASN A 479 -10.99 27.76 0.03
C ASN A 479 -11.33 29.17 0.54
N GLU A 480 -10.75 30.18 -0.10
CA GLU A 480 -10.98 31.60 0.20
C GLU A 480 -12.37 32.08 -0.18
N SER A 481 -12.92 31.50 -1.24
CA SER A 481 -14.25 31.69 -1.77
C SER A 481 -14.69 30.38 -2.44
N THR A 482 -15.92 30.33 -2.94
CA THR A 482 -16.34 29.22 -3.81
C THR A 482 -15.38 29.07 -5.00
N PRO A 483 -14.76 27.89 -5.18
CA PRO A 483 -13.79 27.69 -6.25
C PRO A 483 -14.43 27.79 -7.64
N THR A 484 -13.62 28.18 -8.63
CA THR A 484 -14.05 28.17 -10.02
C THR A 484 -14.24 26.74 -10.51
N PRO A 485 -14.98 26.52 -11.62
CA PRO A 485 -15.16 25.19 -12.19
C PRO A 485 -13.84 24.46 -12.50
N GLU A 486 -12.82 25.19 -12.94
CA GLU A 486 -11.49 24.66 -13.26
C GLU A 486 -10.80 24.15 -12.00
N THR A 487 -10.79 24.94 -10.92
CA THR A 487 -10.24 24.50 -9.63
C THR A 487 -11.02 23.33 -9.05
N LEU A 488 -12.35 23.30 -9.18
CA LEU A 488 -13.15 22.15 -8.75
C LEU A 488 -12.78 20.88 -9.54
N ALA A 489 -12.53 20.99 -10.84
CA ALA A 489 -12.11 19.87 -11.67
C ALA A 489 -10.72 19.35 -11.26
N GLU A 490 -9.78 20.25 -10.94
CA GLU A 490 -8.45 19.87 -10.41
C GLU A 490 -8.56 19.17 -9.05
N GLN A 491 -9.43 19.66 -8.16
CA GLN A 491 -9.70 19.02 -6.87
C GLN A 491 -10.33 17.63 -7.05
N VAL A 492 -11.32 17.49 -7.95
CA VAL A 492 -11.91 16.19 -8.32
C VAL A 492 -10.83 15.24 -8.86
N ALA A 493 -9.96 15.71 -9.76
CA ALA A 493 -8.88 14.90 -10.30
C ALA A 493 -7.94 14.41 -9.19
N ALA A 494 -7.56 15.27 -8.24
CA ALA A 494 -6.71 14.90 -7.11
C ALA A 494 -7.38 13.91 -6.13
N VAL A 495 -8.72 13.93 -5.99
CA VAL A 495 -9.46 12.91 -5.23
C VAL A 495 -9.43 11.56 -5.93
N ARG A 496 -9.58 11.55 -7.25
CA ARG A 496 -9.67 10.32 -8.05
C ARG A 496 -8.31 9.65 -8.24
N VAL A 497 -7.29 10.44 -8.52
CA VAL A 497 -5.91 9.98 -8.71
C VAL A 497 -5.00 10.97 -7.99
N LEU A 498 -4.48 10.56 -6.83
CA LEU A 498 -3.54 11.39 -6.09
C LEU A 498 -2.21 11.46 -6.86
N PRO A 499 -1.77 12.64 -7.33
CA PRO A 499 -0.54 12.76 -8.11
C PRO A 499 0.68 12.25 -7.35
N GLN A 500 1.48 11.43 -8.01
CA GLN A 500 2.64 10.75 -7.42
C GLN A 500 3.88 11.02 -8.27
N LEU A 501 4.95 11.53 -7.65
CA LEU A 501 6.27 11.53 -8.27
C LEU A 501 6.91 10.15 -8.19
N ALA A 502 7.70 9.78 -9.19
CA ALA A 502 8.38 8.49 -9.27
C ALA A 502 9.84 8.65 -9.69
N ALA A 503 10.68 7.77 -9.15
CA ALA A 503 12.03 7.54 -9.67
C ALA A 503 11.95 6.66 -10.94
N PRO A 504 12.81 6.90 -11.95
CA PRO A 504 12.75 6.15 -13.20
C PRO A 504 13.29 4.72 -13.00
N PRO A 505 12.79 3.71 -13.74
CA PRO A 505 13.29 2.32 -13.71
C PRO A 505 14.81 2.20 -13.76
N LYS A 506 15.45 2.99 -14.64
CA LYS A 506 16.91 3.03 -14.75
C LYS A 506 17.63 3.32 -13.44
N GLN A 507 17.09 4.20 -12.59
CA GLN A 507 17.67 4.49 -11.27
C GLN A 507 17.51 3.31 -10.32
N LEU A 508 16.33 2.67 -10.32
CA LEU A 508 16.03 1.49 -9.51
C LEU A 508 16.99 0.34 -9.83
N ILE A 509 17.20 0.07 -11.12
CA ILE A 509 18.10 -0.97 -11.64
C ILE A 509 19.55 -0.64 -11.32
N LYS A 510 19.97 0.61 -11.57
CA LYS A 510 21.33 1.10 -11.28
C LYS A 510 21.71 0.92 -9.81
N ALA A 511 20.78 1.16 -8.90
CA ALA A 511 21.01 1.02 -7.46
C ALA A 511 21.12 -0.44 -6.99
N LYS A 512 20.76 -1.43 -7.82
CA LYS A 512 20.76 -2.87 -7.51
C LYS A 512 19.99 -3.22 -6.24
N VAL A 513 18.91 -2.50 -5.96
CA VAL A 513 18.01 -2.81 -4.85
C VAL A 513 17.30 -4.15 -5.09
N PHE A 514 16.80 -4.78 -4.02
CA PHE A 514 16.07 -6.05 -4.07
C PHE A 514 16.84 -7.17 -4.78
N GLY A 515 18.14 -7.28 -4.52
CA GLY A 515 19.00 -8.34 -5.06
C GLY A 515 19.31 -8.26 -6.55
N GLY A 516 18.90 -7.18 -7.24
CA GLY A 516 19.18 -7.00 -8.67
C GLY A 516 18.48 -8.01 -9.59
N LEU A 517 17.30 -8.49 -9.19
CA LEU A 517 16.56 -9.56 -9.88
C LEU A 517 15.66 -9.08 -11.03
N PHE A 518 15.81 -7.84 -11.48
CA PHE A 518 14.98 -7.23 -12.51
C PHE A 518 15.79 -6.32 -13.43
N SER A 519 15.29 -6.15 -14.67
CA SER A 519 15.90 -5.33 -15.72
C SER A 519 14.80 -4.57 -16.47
N GLU A 520 15.15 -3.55 -17.26
CA GLU A 520 14.15 -2.91 -18.14
C GLU A 520 13.51 -3.95 -19.08
N PRO A 521 12.25 -3.76 -19.51
CA PRO A 521 11.61 -4.62 -20.49
C PRO A 521 12.46 -4.67 -21.77
N ASP A 522 12.75 -5.89 -22.23
CA ASP A 522 13.62 -6.09 -23.39
C ASP A 522 12.81 -6.77 -24.50
N ARG A 523 12.67 -6.09 -25.63
CA ARG A 523 11.95 -6.59 -26.82
C ARG A 523 12.89 -6.76 -28.02
N SER A 524 14.21 -6.83 -27.79
CA SER A 524 15.25 -6.86 -28.82
C SER A 524 15.28 -8.12 -29.69
N THR A 525 14.69 -9.23 -29.21
CA THR A 525 14.54 -10.48 -29.96
C THR A 525 13.09 -10.94 -29.94
N ALA A 526 12.68 -11.77 -30.90
CA ALA A 526 11.32 -12.29 -30.95
C ALA A 526 10.93 -13.08 -29.69
N ALA A 527 11.86 -13.86 -29.13
CA ALA A 527 11.62 -14.64 -27.91
C ALA A 527 11.40 -13.72 -26.68
N LYS A 528 12.22 -12.68 -26.54
CA LYS A 528 12.06 -11.69 -25.46
C LYS A 528 10.76 -10.90 -25.60
N ALA A 529 10.49 -10.40 -26.80
CA ALA A 529 9.25 -9.67 -27.10
C ALA A 529 8.00 -10.48 -26.77
N LYS A 530 8.00 -11.78 -27.07
CA LYS A 530 6.89 -12.69 -26.76
C LYS A 530 6.65 -12.85 -25.26
N ILE A 531 7.71 -12.95 -24.45
CA ILE A 531 7.58 -13.00 -22.98
C ILE A 531 6.99 -11.69 -22.46
N GLU A 532 7.47 -10.54 -22.95
CA GLU A 532 6.94 -9.23 -22.55
C GLU A 532 5.47 -9.06 -22.98
N ASP A 533 5.06 -9.57 -24.15
CA ASP A 533 3.65 -9.60 -24.58
C ASP A 533 2.77 -10.46 -23.66
N HIS A 534 3.29 -11.60 -23.19
CA HIS A 534 2.58 -12.44 -22.23
C HIS A 534 2.42 -11.75 -20.87
N LEU A 535 3.46 -11.03 -20.40
CA LEU A 535 3.38 -10.23 -19.17
C LEU A 535 2.32 -9.13 -19.30
N ASP A 536 2.32 -8.41 -20.42
CA ASP A 536 1.33 -7.38 -20.73
C ASP A 536 -0.09 -7.94 -20.83
N PHE A 537 -0.26 -9.12 -21.46
CA PHE A 537 -1.54 -9.81 -21.53
C PHE A 537 -2.07 -10.17 -20.14
N LEU A 538 -1.24 -10.79 -19.30
CA LEU A 538 -1.65 -11.21 -17.96
C LEU A 538 -2.04 -10.01 -17.11
N PHE A 539 -1.20 -8.97 -17.04
CA PHE A 539 -1.54 -7.76 -16.29
C PHE A 539 -2.85 -7.13 -16.77
N THR A 540 -3.01 -6.97 -18.10
CA THR A 540 -4.22 -6.38 -18.68
C THR A 540 -5.45 -7.21 -18.34
N TYR A 541 -5.35 -8.54 -18.37
CA TYR A 541 -6.44 -9.43 -17.98
C TYR A 541 -6.89 -9.19 -16.54
N TYR A 542 -6.00 -9.17 -15.54
CA TYR A 542 -6.37 -8.91 -14.14
C TYR A 542 -6.96 -7.50 -13.95
N LYS A 543 -6.34 -6.48 -14.55
CA LYS A 543 -6.85 -5.11 -14.52
C LYS A 543 -8.28 -5.02 -15.07
N ASP A 544 -8.56 -5.71 -16.16
CA ASP A 544 -9.88 -5.72 -16.78
C ASP A 544 -10.88 -6.58 -15.98
N GLN A 545 -10.43 -7.68 -15.34
CA GLN A 545 -11.28 -8.50 -14.48
C GLN A 545 -11.79 -7.74 -13.23
N VAL A 546 -10.98 -6.86 -12.62
CA VAL A 546 -11.46 -6.01 -11.50
C VAL A 546 -12.73 -5.27 -11.88
N GLU A 547 -12.72 -4.63 -13.05
CA GLU A 547 -13.90 -3.94 -13.58
C GLU A 547 -15.00 -4.96 -13.92
N MET A 548 -14.73 -5.95 -14.76
CA MET A 548 -15.74 -6.90 -15.25
C MET A 548 -16.45 -7.67 -14.13
N ARG A 549 -15.74 -7.99 -13.05
CA ARG A 549 -16.23 -8.81 -11.94
C ARG A 549 -16.66 -8.00 -10.72
N ARG A 550 -16.51 -6.67 -10.79
CA ARG A 550 -16.84 -5.73 -9.71
C ARG A 550 -16.14 -6.08 -8.41
N TRP A 551 -14.83 -6.32 -8.47
CA TRP A 551 -13.99 -6.49 -7.28
C TRP A 551 -13.75 -5.15 -6.60
N TYR A 552 -14.86 -4.62 -6.09
CA TYR A 552 -15.05 -3.34 -5.44
C TYR A 552 -15.81 -3.59 -4.14
N GLY A 553 -15.56 -2.78 -3.14
CA GLY A 553 -16.18 -2.90 -1.82
C GLY A 553 -15.29 -2.33 -0.75
N PHE A 554 -15.89 -1.93 0.38
CA PHE A 554 -15.16 -1.35 1.50
C PHE A 554 -14.02 -2.27 1.96
N TRP A 555 -14.29 -3.57 2.11
CA TRP A 555 -13.29 -4.57 2.50
C TRP A 555 -12.56 -5.18 1.31
N ASP A 556 -13.18 -5.26 0.14
CA ASP A 556 -12.71 -6.11 -0.97
C ASP A 556 -11.79 -5.39 -1.96
N TYR A 557 -12.00 -4.08 -2.18
CA TYR A 557 -11.27 -3.37 -3.25
C TYR A 557 -9.76 -3.38 -3.00
N GLY A 558 -9.05 -3.91 -3.99
CA GLY A 558 -7.60 -4.06 -4.02
C GLY A 558 -7.19 -5.52 -4.26
N ASP A 559 -7.98 -6.48 -3.83
CA ASP A 559 -7.74 -7.90 -4.10
C ASP A 559 -8.36 -8.38 -5.43
N PHE A 560 -8.02 -9.60 -5.81
CA PHE A 560 -8.63 -10.36 -6.89
C PHE A 560 -8.82 -11.83 -6.48
N MET A 561 -9.50 -12.61 -7.31
CA MET A 561 -9.80 -14.01 -6.98
C MET A 561 -8.71 -14.99 -7.47
N HIS A 562 -8.69 -16.19 -6.90
CA HIS A 562 -7.63 -17.19 -7.03
C HIS A 562 -7.82 -18.14 -8.23
N SER A 563 -9.03 -18.64 -8.49
CA SER A 563 -9.27 -19.59 -9.59
C SER A 563 -10.61 -19.43 -10.30
N TYR A 564 -10.65 -19.86 -11.56
CA TYR A 564 -11.79 -19.72 -12.45
C TYR A 564 -12.68 -20.98 -12.52
N ASP A 565 -14.00 -20.77 -12.59
CA ASP A 565 -15.00 -21.80 -12.90
C ASP A 565 -15.34 -21.72 -14.39
N THR A 566 -14.87 -22.72 -15.14
CA THR A 566 -15.02 -22.76 -16.60
C THR A 566 -16.42 -23.11 -17.06
N VAL A 567 -17.29 -23.59 -16.16
CA VAL A 567 -18.69 -23.95 -16.45
C VAL A 567 -19.60 -22.76 -16.16
N ARG A 568 -19.36 -22.04 -15.06
CA ARG A 568 -20.15 -20.87 -14.66
C ARG A 568 -19.68 -19.56 -15.30
N HIS A 569 -18.54 -19.56 -15.99
CA HIS A 569 -17.93 -18.36 -16.58
C HIS A 569 -17.71 -17.24 -15.54
N GLN A 570 -17.23 -17.64 -14.36
CA GLN A 570 -17.02 -16.77 -13.22
C GLN A 570 -15.84 -17.28 -12.37
N TRP A 571 -15.16 -16.39 -11.68
CA TRP A 571 -14.21 -16.80 -10.64
C TRP A 571 -14.94 -17.53 -9.51
N ARG A 572 -14.25 -18.43 -8.82
CA ARG A 572 -14.87 -19.33 -7.82
C ARG A 572 -15.12 -18.62 -6.48
N TYR A 573 -15.85 -17.51 -6.53
CA TYR A 573 -16.13 -16.62 -5.41
C TYR A 573 -16.82 -17.30 -4.20
N ASP A 574 -17.47 -18.45 -4.44
CA ASP A 574 -18.28 -19.19 -3.48
C ASP A 574 -17.73 -20.58 -3.16
N VAL A 575 -16.49 -20.90 -3.55
CA VAL A 575 -15.90 -22.23 -3.34
C VAL A 575 -14.60 -22.11 -2.54
N GLY A 576 -14.73 -22.06 -1.22
CA GLY A 576 -13.64 -22.19 -0.26
C GLY A 576 -12.39 -21.39 -0.63
N GLY A 577 -11.25 -22.08 -0.73
CA GLY A 577 -9.95 -21.47 -1.08
C GLY A 577 -9.78 -21.09 -2.54
N TYR A 578 -10.82 -21.05 -3.36
CA TYR A 578 -10.69 -20.58 -4.75
C TYR A 578 -11.21 -19.15 -4.99
N ALA A 579 -11.74 -18.51 -3.94
CA ALA A 579 -12.28 -17.16 -3.96
C ALA A 579 -11.17 -16.09 -3.85
N TRP A 580 -11.18 -15.20 -2.85
CA TRP A 580 -10.17 -14.13 -2.73
C TRP A 580 -8.75 -14.69 -2.58
N ASP A 581 -7.79 -14.10 -3.29
CA ASP A 581 -6.44 -14.64 -3.49
C ASP A 581 -5.48 -14.37 -2.32
N ASN A 582 -5.70 -13.29 -1.56
CA ASN A 582 -4.94 -12.99 -0.35
C ASN A 582 -3.40 -13.19 -0.49
N SER A 583 -2.80 -12.71 -1.58
CA SER A 583 -1.35 -12.84 -1.85
C SER A 583 -0.80 -14.27 -2.03
N GLU A 584 -1.63 -15.27 -2.32
CA GLU A 584 -1.15 -16.65 -2.53
C GLU A 584 -0.19 -16.73 -3.74
N LEU A 585 0.99 -17.32 -3.52
CA LEU A 585 2.09 -17.39 -4.50
C LEU A 585 2.64 -16.03 -5.00
N SER A 586 2.50 -14.98 -4.19
CA SER A 586 3.21 -13.70 -4.34
C SER A 586 2.89 -12.85 -5.59
N PRO A 587 1.62 -12.66 -5.98
CA PRO A 587 1.29 -11.69 -7.02
C PRO A 587 1.75 -10.27 -6.68
N ASP A 588 1.83 -9.91 -5.39
CA ASP A 588 2.40 -8.65 -4.93
C ASP A 588 3.83 -8.44 -5.45
N ILE A 589 4.70 -9.45 -5.36
CA ILE A 589 6.08 -9.36 -5.86
C ILE A 589 6.08 -9.24 -7.38
N TRP A 590 5.26 -10.03 -8.07
CA TRP A 590 5.16 -9.99 -9.53
C TRP A 590 4.80 -8.57 -10.01
N LEU A 591 3.72 -8.00 -9.47
CA LEU A 591 3.20 -6.71 -9.90
C LEU A 591 4.14 -5.57 -9.53
N TRP A 592 4.76 -5.61 -8.34
CA TRP A 592 5.77 -4.62 -7.99
C TRP A 592 7.01 -4.73 -8.87
N MET A 593 7.52 -5.93 -9.16
CA MET A 593 8.65 -6.08 -10.09
C MET A 593 8.27 -5.64 -11.51
N ALA A 594 7.04 -5.89 -11.97
CA ALA A 594 6.56 -5.40 -13.26
C ALA A 594 6.56 -3.86 -13.31
N TYR A 595 6.17 -3.18 -12.22
CA TYR A 595 6.30 -1.73 -12.11
C TYR A 595 7.76 -1.26 -12.09
N LEU A 596 8.61 -1.84 -11.24
CA LEU A 596 10.01 -1.41 -11.08
C LEU A 596 10.78 -1.43 -12.41
N ARG A 597 10.41 -2.33 -13.33
CA ARG A 597 10.99 -2.46 -14.66
C ARG A 597 10.41 -1.47 -15.67
N SER A 598 9.09 -1.30 -15.65
CA SER A 598 8.37 -0.58 -16.72
C SER A 598 8.10 0.89 -16.41
N GLY A 599 8.01 1.27 -15.14
CA GLY A 599 7.58 2.60 -14.70
C GLY A 599 6.11 2.92 -14.99
N ARG A 600 5.31 1.94 -15.40
CA ARG A 600 3.92 2.14 -15.84
C ARG A 600 2.97 2.50 -14.69
N SER A 601 2.19 3.56 -14.88
CA SER A 601 1.22 4.05 -13.88
C SER A 601 0.09 3.08 -13.58
N ASP A 602 -0.45 2.41 -14.60
CA ASP A 602 -1.53 1.43 -14.43
C ASP A 602 -1.11 0.25 -13.54
N ILE A 603 0.12 -0.25 -13.71
CA ILE A 603 0.68 -1.29 -12.84
C ILE A 603 0.90 -0.75 -11.42
N PHE A 604 1.43 0.46 -11.26
CA PHE A 604 1.63 1.06 -9.94
C PHE A 604 0.31 1.18 -9.18
N ARG A 605 -0.75 1.70 -9.81
CA ARG A 605 -2.06 1.91 -9.15
C ARG A 605 -2.73 0.59 -8.80
N PHE A 606 -2.58 -0.43 -9.65
CA PHE A 606 -3.06 -1.77 -9.36
C PHE A 606 -2.32 -2.38 -8.17
N ALA A 607 -0.99 -2.30 -8.15
CA ALA A 607 -0.17 -2.82 -7.05
C ALA A 607 -0.33 -2.01 -5.73
N GLU A 608 -0.58 -0.70 -5.82
CA GLU A 608 -0.95 0.16 -4.68
C GLU A 608 -2.26 -0.31 -4.05
N ALA A 609 -3.29 -0.54 -4.85
CA ALA A 609 -4.58 -1.03 -4.37
C ALA A 609 -4.43 -2.41 -3.70
N LEU A 610 -3.69 -3.33 -4.33
CA LEU A 610 -3.38 -4.65 -3.77
C LEU A 610 -2.66 -4.52 -2.42
N THR A 611 -1.62 -3.70 -2.34
CA THR A 611 -0.84 -3.49 -1.11
C THR A 611 -1.70 -2.91 0.03
N ARG A 612 -2.60 -1.96 -0.30
CA ARG A 612 -3.55 -1.34 0.65
C ARG A 612 -4.67 -2.30 1.08
N HIS A 613 -4.85 -3.40 0.37
CA HIS A 613 -5.74 -4.48 0.75
C HIS A 613 -5.01 -5.55 1.56
N THR A 614 -4.05 -6.24 0.93
CA THR A 614 -3.45 -7.46 1.46
C THR A 614 -2.61 -7.20 2.72
N GLY A 615 -2.04 -6.00 2.87
CA GLY A 615 -1.32 -5.62 4.09
C GLY A 615 -2.23 -5.18 5.24
N GLU A 616 -3.52 -4.97 5.00
CA GLU A 616 -4.47 -4.39 5.94
C GLU A 616 -5.58 -5.39 6.30
N VAL A 617 -6.34 -5.86 5.31
CA VAL A 617 -7.54 -6.69 5.48
C VAL A 617 -7.18 -8.15 5.71
N ASP A 618 -6.19 -8.66 4.97
CA ASP A 618 -5.82 -10.08 5.01
C ASP A 618 -4.84 -10.43 6.15
N VAL A 619 -4.48 -9.43 6.98
CA VAL A 619 -3.52 -9.54 8.09
C VAL A 619 -4.17 -9.10 9.39
N TYR A 620 -3.86 -9.80 10.47
CA TYR A 620 -4.29 -9.43 11.82
C TYR A 620 -3.31 -8.43 12.44
N HIS A 621 -3.86 -7.36 13.02
CA HIS A 621 -3.11 -6.28 13.70
C HIS A 621 -3.37 -6.25 15.21
N LEU A 622 -4.26 -7.10 15.71
CA LEU A 622 -4.63 -7.25 17.12
C LEU A 622 -4.80 -8.73 17.47
N GLY A 623 -4.85 -9.02 18.78
CA GLY A 623 -5.10 -10.36 19.28
C GLY A 623 -3.91 -11.29 19.16
N GLN A 624 -4.13 -12.56 19.46
CA GLN A 624 -3.09 -13.59 19.51
C GLN A 624 -2.46 -13.91 18.15
N TRP A 625 -3.14 -13.58 17.05
CA TRP A 625 -2.65 -13.81 15.68
C TRP A 625 -2.09 -12.54 15.02
N ALA A 626 -1.90 -11.46 15.78
CA ALA A 626 -1.30 -10.24 15.24
C ALA A 626 0.06 -10.54 14.59
N GLY A 627 0.23 -10.12 13.33
CA GLY A 627 1.40 -10.44 12.50
C GLY A 627 1.27 -11.72 11.66
N LEU A 628 0.13 -12.42 11.69
CA LEU A 628 -0.24 -13.47 10.73
C LEU A 628 -1.27 -12.95 9.74
N GLY A 629 -1.26 -13.50 8.53
CA GLY A 629 -2.31 -13.29 7.55
C GLY A 629 -3.11 -14.55 7.27
N THR A 630 -4.28 -14.41 6.68
CA THR A 630 -5.19 -15.52 6.39
C THR A 630 -5.01 -15.99 4.95
N ARG A 631 -4.84 -17.30 4.77
CA ARG A 631 -4.85 -17.92 3.45
C ARG A 631 -6.12 -17.58 2.67
N HIS A 632 -6.00 -17.54 1.34
CA HIS A 632 -7.06 -17.31 0.36
C HIS A 632 -8.37 -18.07 0.66
N GLY A 633 -9.53 -17.40 0.48
CA GLY A 633 -10.83 -17.91 0.94
C GLY A 633 -12.04 -17.07 0.51
N VAL A 634 -13.26 -17.55 0.80
CA VAL A 634 -14.52 -16.86 0.45
C VAL A 634 -14.65 -15.50 1.11
N GLN A 635 -14.22 -15.41 2.37
CA GLN A 635 -13.99 -14.14 3.06
C GLN A 635 -12.48 -13.99 3.29
N HIS A 636 -11.98 -12.77 3.28
CA HIS A 636 -10.55 -12.47 3.49
C HIS A 636 -9.95 -13.03 4.79
N TYR A 637 -10.79 -13.38 5.76
CA TYR A 637 -10.42 -13.94 7.05
C TYR A 637 -11.00 -15.34 7.30
N ALA A 638 -11.52 -16.02 6.26
CA ALA A 638 -12.26 -17.28 6.38
C ALA A 638 -11.38 -18.48 6.79
N ASP A 639 -10.27 -18.70 6.08
CA ASP A 639 -9.46 -19.91 6.19
C ASP A 639 -8.70 -19.99 7.52
N SER A 640 -8.52 -21.19 8.08
CA SER A 640 -7.85 -21.39 9.38
C SER A 640 -6.33 -21.44 9.31
N ALA A 641 -5.74 -21.45 8.10
CA ALA A 641 -4.30 -21.30 7.92
C ALA A 641 -3.89 -19.83 8.09
N LYS A 642 -3.69 -19.43 9.35
CA LYS A 642 -3.10 -18.13 9.70
C LYS A 642 -1.57 -18.25 9.66
N GLN A 643 -0.91 -17.60 8.71
CA GLN A 643 0.48 -17.87 8.38
C GLN A 643 1.30 -16.61 8.07
N GLN A 644 2.62 -16.71 8.29
CA GLN A 644 3.59 -15.65 7.98
C GLN A 644 3.68 -15.35 6.49
N ARG A 645 3.41 -16.36 5.64
CA ARG A 645 3.55 -16.24 4.18
C ARG A 645 2.62 -15.19 3.56
N ILE A 646 1.50 -14.87 4.22
CA ILE A 646 0.51 -13.87 3.78
C ILE A 646 0.87 -12.48 4.34
N ALA A 647 1.19 -12.41 5.63
CA ALA A 647 1.64 -11.19 6.30
C ALA A 647 3.09 -10.77 5.93
N ASN A 648 3.69 -11.45 4.95
CA ASN A 648 5.06 -11.27 4.53
C ASN A 648 5.34 -9.80 4.21
N THR A 649 6.33 -9.22 4.91
CA THR A 649 6.65 -7.81 4.74
C THR A 649 7.26 -7.50 3.38
N THR A 650 7.79 -8.49 2.66
CA THR A 650 8.38 -8.30 1.32
C THR A 650 7.37 -7.68 0.36
N TYR A 651 6.10 -8.07 0.46
CA TYR A 651 5.02 -7.58 -0.39
C TYR A 651 4.78 -6.07 -0.22
N ARG A 652 5.13 -5.51 0.93
CA ARG A 652 4.91 -4.10 1.31
C ARG A 652 6.16 -3.22 1.13
N ARG A 653 7.35 -3.82 1.13
CA ARG A 653 8.64 -3.11 1.00
C ARG A 653 8.72 -2.26 -0.25
N TYR A 654 8.23 -2.77 -1.38
CA TYR A 654 8.24 -2.05 -2.66
C TYR A 654 7.47 -0.73 -2.56
N TYR A 655 6.19 -0.78 -2.18
CA TYR A 655 5.37 0.41 -2.00
C TYR A 655 5.98 1.38 -1.00
N TYR A 656 6.41 0.88 0.17
CA TYR A 656 7.02 1.74 1.20
C TYR A 656 8.25 2.47 0.68
N TYR A 657 9.19 1.76 0.05
CA TYR A 657 10.42 2.39 -0.42
C TYR A 657 10.19 3.33 -1.60
N LEU A 658 9.13 3.14 -2.41
CA LEU A 658 8.77 4.04 -3.50
C LEU A 658 8.04 5.31 -3.03
N THR A 659 7.30 5.25 -1.91
CA THR A 659 6.36 6.32 -1.50
C THR A 659 6.66 6.94 -0.13
N ALA A 660 7.47 6.26 0.69
CA ALA A 660 7.70 6.55 2.10
C ALA A 660 6.42 6.62 2.96
N ASP A 661 5.42 5.80 2.63
CA ASP A 661 4.14 5.77 3.36
C ASP A 661 4.30 5.29 4.81
N GLU A 662 3.97 6.15 5.77
CA GLU A 662 4.15 5.85 7.19
C GLU A 662 3.21 4.75 7.70
N ARG A 663 2.00 4.60 7.13
CA ARG A 663 1.08 3.51 7.51
C ARG A 663 1.68 2.15 7.13
N VAL A 664 2.16 1.99 5.91
CA VAL A 664 2.86 0.76 5.50
C VAL A 664 4.16 0.56 6.31
N GLY A 665 4.82 1.66 6.69
CA GLY A 665 5.92 1.64 7.66
C GLY A 665 5.53 1.02 9.02
N ASP A 666 4.34 1.32 9.56
CA ASP A 666 3.82 0.70 10.77
C ASP A 666 3.54 -0.79 10.57
N LEU A 667 2.90 -1.16 9.44
CA LEU A 667 2.57 -2.55 9.11
C LEU A 667 3.82 -3.42 9.15
N MET A 668 4.89 -2.99 8.45
CA MET A 668 6.14 -3.72 8.43
C MET A 668 6.82 -3.78 9.81
N HIS A 669 6.69 -2.73 10.64
CA HIS A 669 7.25 -2.72 11.99
C HIS A 669 6.48 -3.66 12.94
N ALA A 670 5.16 -3.77 12.79
CA ALA A 670 4.32 -4.65 13.60
C ALA A 670 4.71 -6.12 13.47
N ASN A 671 5.21 -6.53 12.30
CA ASN A 671 5.62 -7.91 12.02
C ASN A 671 7.01 -8.31 12.56
N VAL A 672 7.78 -7.40 13.15
CA VAL A 672 9.15 -7.71 13.61
C VAL A 672 9.19 -8.81 14.69
N ASP A 673 8.14 -8.86 15.51
CA ASP A 673 7.99 -9.86 16.59
C ASP A 673 6.92 -10.92 16.24
N SER A 674 6.57 -11.08 14.96
CA SER A 674 5.56 -12.06 14.54
C SER A 674 6.00 -13.51 14.77
N ASP A 675 7.28 -13.76 15.07
CA ASP A 675 7.78 -15.07 15.50
C ASP A 675 7.20 -15.53 16.84
N GLU A 676 6.70 -14.63 17.68
CA GLU A 676 5.99 -14.97 18.91
C GLU A 676 4.68 -15.73 18.65
N THR A 677 4.09 -15.61 17.46
CA THR A 677 2.83 -16.28 17.09
C THR A 677 2.95 -17.80 17.08
N PHE A 678 4.17 -18.35 16.92
CA PHE A 678 4.42 -19.78 17.00
C PHE A 678 4.27 -20.35 18.42
N LEU A 679 4.19 -19.49 19.45
CA LEU A 679 3.84 -19.91 20.82
C LEU A 679 2.36 -20.28 20.96
N VAL A 680 1.51 -19.71 20.10
CA VAL A 680 0.05 -19.85 20.20
C VAL A 680 -0.55 -20.64 19.04
N LEU A 681 0.14 -20.71 17.89
CA LEU A 681 -0.36 -21.41 16.72
C LEU A 681 0.76 -22.18 15.99
N ASP A 682 0.55 -23.48 15.83
CA ASP A 682 1.33 -24.30 14.92
C ASP A 682 0.67 -24.33 13.53
N PRO A 683 1.33 -23.82 12.47
CA PRO A 683 0.75 -23.76 11.13
C PRO A 683 0.54 -25.13 10.49
N ILE A 684 1.18 -26.19 11.01
CA ILE A 684 1.04 -27.56 10.50
C ILE A 684 0.28 -28.50 11.44
N ARG A 685 -0.42 -27.96 12.45
CA ARG A 685 -1.11 -28.74 13.52
C ARG A 685 -2.04 -29.86 13.02
N LYS A 686 -2.63 -29.73 11.83
CA LYS A 686 -3.57 -30.70 11.26
C LYS A 686 -2.88 -31.84 10.50
N ILE A 687 -1.66 -31.60 10.01
CA ILE A 687 -0.88 -32.56 9.21
C ILE A 687 0.36 -33.09 9.95
N ARG A 688 0.60 -32.59 11.16
CA ARG A 688 1.70 -33.06 12.01
C ARG A 688 1.43 -34.49 12.47
N THR A 689 2.46 -35.34 12.40
CA THR A 689 2.37 -36.76 12.77
C THR A 689 2.89 -37.06 14.17
N GLU A 690 3.73 -36.17 14.70
CA GLU A 690 4.39 -36.27 15.97
C GLU A 690 3.75 -35.36 17.03
N PRO A 691 3.77 -35.73 18.32
CA PRO A 691 3.35 -34.83 19.38
C PRO A 691 4.20 -33.57 19.40
N TYR A 692 3.55 -32.41 19.41
CA TYR A 692 4.23 -31.12 19.51
C TYR A 692 3.49 -30.23 20.49
N THR A 693 4.25 -29.53 21.32
CA THR A 693 3.78 -28.48 22.20
C THR A 693 4.73 -27.32 22.01
N PRO A 694 4.24 -26.10 21.69
CA PRO A 694 5.11 -24.95 21.54
C PRO A 694 6.01 -24.75 22.76
N ASP A 695 7.32 -24.71 22.51
CA ASP A 695 8.35 -24.40 23.49
C ASP A 695 9.10 -23.16 23.01
N ARG A 696 9.19 -22.13 23.86
CA ARG A 696 9.89 -20.87 23.58
C ARG A 696 11.33 -21.09 23.10
N HIS A 697 11.99 -22.17 23.53
CA HIS A 697 13.37 -22.49 23.18
C HIS A 697 13.49 -23.52 22.04
N ALA A 698 12.37 -23.97 21.47
CA ALA A 698 12.33 -25.02 20.44
C ALA A 698 11.08 -24.94 19.55
N LEU A 699 10.76 -23.77 19.00
CA LEU A 699 9.63 -23.55 18.10
C LEU A 699 9.88 -24.19 16.73
N SER A 700 8.98 -25.05 16.27
CA SER A 700 9.04 -25.67 14.94
C SER A 700 8.73 -24.63 13.84
N ILE A 701 9.74 -24.18 13.11
CA ILE A 701 9.59 -23.19 12.03
C ILE A 701 10.13 -23.76 10.71
N GLY A 702 9.33 -23.65 9.64
CA GLY A 702 9.74 -24.03 8.29
C GLY A 702 10.73 -23.04 7.67
N PHE A 703 11.74 -23.53 6.96
CA PHE A 703 12.75 -22.69 6.29
C PHE A 703 12.26 -22.03 4.98
N GLY A 704 11.05 -22.37 4.55
CA GLY A 704 10.38 -21.79 3.38
C GLY A 704 9.37 -20.72 3.77
N THR A 705 8.10 -21.09 3.80
CA THR A 705 6.94 -20.21 4.00
C THR A 705 6.99 -19.37 5.28
N ASP A 706 7.49 -19.94 6.37
CA ASP A 706 7.52 -19.26 7.67
C ASP A 706 8.73 -18.35 7.79
N TRP A 707 9.94 -18.92 7.63
CA TRP A 707 11.17 -18.17 7.74
C TRP A 707 11.28 -17.03 6.72
N SER A 708 10.75 -17.18 5.49
CA SER A 708 10.74 -16.09 4.51
C SER A 708 9.96 -14.87 5.02
N GLY A 709 8.79 -15.07 5.63
CA GLY A 709 8.01 -13.99 6.24
C GLY A 709 8.75 -13.33 7.41
N LEU A 710 9.34 -14.15 8.31
CA LEU A 710 10.07 -13.66 9.48
C LEU A 710 11.34 -12.89 9.12
N VAL A 711 12.19 -13.46 8.25
CA VAL A 711 13.45 -12.84 7.84
C VAL A 711 13.20 -11.58 7.02
N SER A 712 12.09 -11.51 6.28
CA SER A 712 11.69 -10.27 5.60
C SER A 712 11.45 -9.14 6.60
N ALA A 713 10.73 -9.40 7.69
CA ALA A 713 10.41 -8.37 8.69
C ALA A 713 11.69 -7.90 9.38
N TRP A 714 12.58 -8.84 9.71
CA TRP A 714 13.86 -8.52 10.35
C TRP A 714 14.82 -7.78 9.42
N LEU A 715 14.94 -8.21 8.15
CA LEU A 715 15.76 -7.51 7.17
C LEU A 715 15.25 -6.08 6.97
N THR A 716 13.94 -5.91 6.84
CA THR A 716 13.31 -4.59 6.65
C THR A 716 13.55 -3.66 7.83
N GLU A 717 13.36 -4.14 9.06
CA GLU A 717 13.62 -3.35 10.27
C GLU A 717 15.11 -2.99 10.40
N TRP A 718 16.00 -3.91 10.03
CA TRP A 718 17.44 -3.65 9.98
C TRP A 718 17.78 -2.56 8.95
N GLU A 719 17.30 -2.68 7.72
CA GLU A 719 17.51 -1.69 6.66
C GLU A 719 17.01 -0.31 7.06
N ARG A 720 15.83 -0.23 7.67
CA ARG A 720 15.22 1.03 8.10
C ARG A 720 15.88 1.65 9.33
N LYS A 721 16.76 0.91 10.02
CA LYS A 721 17.26 1.24 11.37
C LYS A 721 16.11 1.60 12.32
N GLY A 722 15.01 0.83 12.24
CA GLY A 722 13.84 1.01 13.11
C GLY A 722 14.15 0.69 14.58
N PRO A 723 13.25 0.96 15.53
CA PRO A 723 13.51 0.79 16.96
C PRO A 723 14.04 -0.59 17.39
N LYS A 724 13.77 -1.65 16.61
CA LYS A 724 14.17 -3.04 16.91
C LYS A 724 15.30 -3.55 16.00
N TRP A 725 15.98 -2.67 15.27
CA TRP A 725 16.92 -3.05 14.21
C TRP A 725 18.10 -3.91 14.68
N GLU A 726 18.59 -3.74 15.92
CA GLU A 726 19.70 -4.55 16.46
C GLU A 726 19.28 -6.01 16.69
N LYS A 727 18.09 -6.20 17.30
CA LYS A 727 17.47 -7.52 17.48
C LYS A 727 17.20 -8.17 16.13
N ALA A 728 16.62 -7.40 15.21
CA ALA A 728 16.30 -7.84 13.86
C ALA A 728 17.57 -8.29 13.10
N LYS A 729 18.62 -7.46 13.09
CA LYS A 729 19.94 -7.80 12.51
C LYS A 729 20.50 -9.08 13.12
N ALA A 730 20.50 -9.22 14.44
CA ALA A 730 21.00 -10.41 15.12
C ALA A 730 20.25 -11.69 14.68
N ARG A 731 18.92 -11.61 14.52
CA ARG A 731 18.07 -12.71 14.03
C ARG A 731 18.35 -13.06 12.56
N VAL A 732 18.50 -12.06 11.68
CA VAL A 732 18.90 -12.32 10.28
C VAL A 732 20.22 -13.10 10.24
N LEU A 733 21.26 -12.59 10.91
CA LEU A 733 22.59 -13.21 10.87
C LEU A 733 22.60 -14.62 11.47
N SER A 734 22.01 -14.78 12.65
CA SER A 734 22.02 -16.06 13.36
C SER A 734 21.16 -17.13 12.71
N THR A 735 20.03 -16.77 12.09
CA THR A 735 19.23 -17.73 11.32
C THR A 735 19.91 -18.12 10.01
N MET A 736 20.56 -17.17 9.30
CA MET A 736 21.40 -17.51 8.14
C MET A 736 22.51 -18.50 8.52
N GLU A 737 23.25 -18.23 9.61
CA GLU A 737 24.30 -19.13 10.12
C GLU A 737 23.76 -20.52 10.46
N THR A 738 22.65 -20.59 11.18
CA THR A 738 22.13 -21.86 11.71
C THR A 738 21.37 -22.69 10.68
N ILE A 739 20.74 -22.06 9.67
CA ILE A 739 20.24 -22.77 8.48
C ILE A 739 21.41 -23.34 7.68
N ALA A 740 22.47 -22.54 7.46
CA ALA A 740 23.65 -22.97 6.74
C ALA A 740 24.40 -24.13 7.41
N ALA A 741 24.28 -24.25 8.73
CA ALA A 741 24.86 -25.32 9.54
C ALA A 741 23.99 -26.60 9.62
N GLN A 742 22.76 -26.59 9.11
CA GLN A 742 21.94 -27.80 9.06
C GLN A 742 22.60 -28.87 8.17
N PRO A 743 22.50 -30.17 8.50
CA PRO A 743 23.14 -31.23 7.71
C PRO A 743 22.79 -31.19 6.22
N ASN A 744 21.54 -30.82 5.90
CA ASN A 744 21.03 -30.67 4.53
C ASN A 744 20.66 -29.21 4.17
N GLY A 745 21.10 -28.20 4.93
CA GLY A 745 20.76 -26.80 4.66
C GLY A 745 19.25 -26.57 4.55
N PHE A 746 18.81 -25.86 3.50
CA PHE A 746 17.38 -25.65 3.21
C PHE A 746 16.59 -26.94 2.94
N VAL A 747 17.23 -28.01 2.46
CA VAL A 747 16.58 -29.31 2.21
C VAL A 747 16.18 -30.03 3.51
N GLN A 748 16.73 -29.60 4.65
CA GLN A 748 16.27 -30.02 5.96
C GLN A 748 14.79 -29.63 6.22
N GLY A 749 14.30 -28.58 5.55
CA GLY A 749 12.89 -28.16 5.51
C GLY A 749 12.39 -27.35 6.71
N SER A 750 12.84 -27.67 7.92
CA SER A 750 12.46 -26.97 9.15
C SER A 750 13.53 -27.12 10.24
N GLY A 751 13.40 -26.33 11.30
CA GLY A 751 14.25 -26.42 12.49
C GLY A 751 13.53 -25.99 13.76
N LEU A 752 14.11 -26.35 14.91
CA LEU A 752 13.65 -25.89 16.23
C LEU A 752 14.32 -24.55 16.55
N TYR A 753 13.53 -23.49 16.58
CA TYR A 753 13.94 -22.10 16.79
C TYR A 753 13.83 -21.69 18.25
N ASP A 754 14.90 -21.16 18.80
CA ASP A 754 14.89 -20.52 20.12
C ASP A 754 14.57 -19.03 19.96
N LEU A 755 13.43 -18.62 20.52
CA LEU A 755 12.86 -17.28 20.38
C LEU A 755 13.74 -16.18 21.02
N ASP A 756 14.48 -16.54 22.07
CA ASP A 756 15.30 -15.62 22.86
C ASP A 756 16.68 -15.39 22.24
N THR A 757 17.26 -16.43 21.66
CA THR A 757 18.59 -16.37 21.03
C THR A 757 18.52 -16.07 19.53
N GLY A 758 17.38 -16.32 18.90
CA GLY A 758 17.20 -16.19 17.45
C GLY A 758 17.88 -17.31 16.64
N ARG A 759 18.19 -18.45 17.27
CA ARG A 759 18.99 -19.53 16.65
C ARG A 759 18.15 -20.77 16.43
N PHE A 760 18.42 -21.47 15.32
CA PHE A 760 17.95 -22.84 15.14
C PHE A 760 18.90 -23.84 15.81
N ALA A 761 18.33 -24.83 16.50
CA ALA A 761 19.07 -26.02 16.90
C ALA A 761 19.55 -26.77 15.66
N ILE A 762 20.79 -27.27 15.68
CA ILE A 762 21.37 -28.03 14.56
C ILE A 762 20.90 -29.48 14.67
N ALA A 763 20.23 -29.97 13.63
CA ALA A 763 19.75 -31.34 13.61
C ALA A 763 20.93 -32.34 13.70
N SER A 764 20.75 -33.40 14.49
CA SER A 764 21.77 -34.45 14.65
C SER A 764 21.87 -35.39 13.44
N ALA A 765 20.89 -35.35 12.53
CA ALA A 765 20.82 -36.21 11.35
C ALA A 765 20.25 -35.45 10.14
N PRO A 766 20.70 -35.76 8.92
CA PRO A 766 20.15 -35.20 7.71
C PRO A 766 18.71 -35.68 7.47
N VAL A 767 17.84 -34.73 7.12
CA VAL A 767 16.47 -34.99 6.69
C VAL A 767 16.25 -34.38 5.31
N VAL A 768 15.42 -35.02 4.49
CA VAL A 768 14.93 -34.47 3.23
C VAL A 768 13.45 -34.13 3.42
N SER A 769 13.15 -32.84 3.52
CA SER A 769 11.78 -32.32 3.63
C SER A 769 11.69 -31.07 2.75
N VAL A 770 11.10 -31.23 1.57
CA VAL A 770 11.00 -30.16 0.57
C VAL A 770 9.54 -30.01 0.17
N SER A 771 9.06 -28.77 0.19
CA SER A 771 7.73 -28.40 -0.29
C SER A 771 7.86 -27.52 -1.53
N HIS A 772 6.94 -27.69 -2.49
CA HIS A 772 6.82 -26.77 -3.63
C HIS A 772 6.41 -25.36 -3.20
N LEU A 773 5.88 -25.18 -1.98
CA LEU A 773 5.53 -23.87 -1.44
C LEU A 773 6.75 -23.11 -0.89
N SER A 774 7.86 -23.80 -0.59
CA SER A 774 8.95 -23.19 0.19
C SER A 774 9.59 -21.97 -0.48
N ALA A 775 9.71 -21.95 -1.82
CA ALA A 775 10.40 -20.89 -2.53
C ALA A 775 9.50 -19.78 -3.09
N VAL A 776 8.17 -19.98 -3.10
CA VAL A 776 7.20 -19.17 -3.88
C VAL A 776 6.51 -18.05 -3.10
N PHE A 777 6.90 -17.86 -1.82
CA PHE A 777 6.46 -16.76 -0.96
C PHE A 777 7.61 -15.80 -0.65
N GLY A 778 8.36 -15.38 -1.66
CA GLY A 778 9.44 -14.40 -1.54
C GLY A 778 10.80 -14.93 -1.05
N LEU A 779 10.94 -16.24 -0.78
CA LEU A 779 12.20 -16.81 -0.26
C LEU A 779 13.37 -16.56 -1.22
N ASN A 780 13.16 -16.73 -2.52
CA ASN A 780 14.25 -16.58 -3.49
C ASN A 780 14.73 -15.14 -3.60
N GLU A 781 13.80 -14.19 -3.62
CA GLU A 781 14.04 -12.76 -3.62
C GLU A 781 14.83 -12.35 -2.36
N LEU A 782 14.40 -12.84 -1.20
CA LEU A 782 15.06 -12.57 0.08
C LEU A 782 16.44 -13.21 0.16
N CYS A 783 16.60 -14.47 -0.23
CA CYS A 783 17.90 -15.14 -0.21
C CYS A 783 18.88 -14.45 -1.17
N ALA A 784 18.44 -14.06 -2.36
CA ALA A 784 19.27 -13.33 -3.31
C ALA A 784 19.73 -11.99 -2.75
N GLU A 785 18.82 -11.23 -2.11
CA GLU A 785 19.15 -9.98 -1.45
C GLU A 785 20.08 -10.19 -0.24
N LEU A 786 19.81 -11.16 0.63
CA LEU A 786 20.66 -11.47 1.79
C LEU A 786 22.08 -11.86 1.37
N ILE A 787 22.24 -12.63 0.29
CA ILE A 787 23.55 -13.02 -0.26
C ILE A 787 24.32 -11.81 -0.81
N ASP A 788 23.62 -10.81 -1.37
CA ASP A 788 24.25 -9.57 -1.83
C ASP A 788 24.61 -8.63 -0.67
N LEU A 789 23.78 -8.61 0.38
CA LEU A 789 23.93 -7.73 1.52
C LEU A 789 24.96 -8.23 2.55
N VAL A 790 25.01 -9.53 2.81
CA VAL A 790 25.72 -10.12 3.96
C VAL A 790 26.65 -11.26 3.51
N ASP A 791 27.92 -11.18 3.95
CA ASP A 791 28.91 -12.22 3.67
C ASP A 791 28.78 -13.41 4.64
N VAL A 792 27.93 -14.37 4.27
CA VAL A 792 27.84 -15.69 4.92
C VAL A 792 28.08 -16.79 3.86
N PRO A 793 29.34 -17.13 3.54
CA PRO A 793 29.65 -17.99 2.39
C PRO A 793 28.96 -19.35 2.42
N LYS A 794 28.83 -19.96 3.61
CA LYS A 794 28.17 -21.26 3.76
C LYS A 794 26.66 -21.17 3.49
N PHE A 795 26.02 -20.06 3.85
CA PHE A 795 24.61 -19.83 3.53
C PHE A 795 24.41 -19.73 2.02
N LYS A 796 25.27 -18.96 1.33
CA LYS A 796 25.27 -18.90 -0.15
C LYS A 796 25.44 -20.29 -0.75
N GLU A 797 26.39 -21.09 -0.28
CA GLU A 797 26.63 -22.45 -0.76
C GLU A 797 25.37 -23.33 -0.64
N VAL A 798 24.76 -23.42 0.55
CA VAL A 798 23.59 -24.29 0.76
C VAL A 798 22.34 -23.81 0.04
N TYR A 799 22.19 -22.49 -0.16
CA TYR A 799 21.08 -21.95 -0.93
C TYR A 799 21.25 -22.26 -2.42
N LEU A 800 22.45 -22.08 -2.97
CA LEU A 800 22.75 -22.47 -4.36
C LEU A 800 22.61 -23.99 -4.57
N ASP A 801 22.89 -24.80 -3.55
CA ASP A 801 22.64 -26.24 -3.56
C ASP A 801 21.14 -26.54 -3.62
N TYR A 802 20.31 -25.87 -2.80
CA TYR A 802 18.86 -25.98 -2.88
C TYR A 802 18.33 -25.60 -4.28
N CYS A 803 18.78 -24.46 -4.82
CA CYS A 803 18.40 -24.02 -6.16
C CYS A 803 18.76 -25.04 -7.24
N ARG A 804 19.99 -25.57 -7.22
CA ARG A 804 20.46 -26.58 -8.18
C ARG A 804 19.64 -27.87 -8.09
N TYR A 805 19.27 -28.33 -6.90
CA TYR A 805 18.69 -29.66 -6.76
C TYR A 805 17.16 -29.69 -6.77
N PHE A 806 16.48 -28.55 -6.62
CA PHE A 806 15.02 -28.49 -6.70
C PHE A 806 14.50 -29.04 -8.04
N ASN A 807 15.01 -28.52 -9.17
CA ASN A 807 14.64 -28.94 -10.52
C ASN A 807 15.46 -30.12 -11.08
N ALA A 808 16.38 -30.68 -10.28
CA ALA A 808 17.19 -31.82 -10.69
C ALA A 808 16.36 -33.11 -10.79
N THR A 809 16.91 -34.12 -11.46
CA THR A 809 16.27 -35.44 -11.52
C THR A 809 16.26 -36.10 -10.14
N LYS A 810 15.29 -37.00 -9.90
CA LYS A 810 15.23 -37.78 -8.66
C LYS A 810 16.53 -38.56 -8.39
N THR A 811 17.21 -39.00 -9.45
CA THR A 811 18.52 -39.67 -9.36
C THR A 811 19.61 -38.74 -8.84
N GLU A 812 19.70 -37.52 -9.36
CA GLU A 812 20.66 -36.50 -8.90
C GLU A 812 20.37 -36.07 -7.46
N GLN A 813 19.10 -35.90 -7.10
CA GLN A 813 18.68 -35.60 -5.73
C GLN A 813 19.08 -36.73 -4.77
N ALA A 814 18.76 -37.98 -5.09
CA ALA A 814 19.13 -39.13 -4.26
C ALA A 814 20.65 -39.31 -4.14
N ALA A 815 21.39 -39.04 -5.21
CA ALA A 815 22.85 -39.06 -5.16
C ALA A 815 23.43 -37.98 -4.23
N ARG A 816 22.79 -36.81 -4.13
CA ARG A 816 23.23 -35.70 -3.28
C ARG A 816 22.78 -35.82 -1.82
N TYR A 817 21.55 -36.27 -1.58
CA TYR A 817 20.88 -36.19 -0.27
C TYR A 817 20.52 -37.55 0.34
N GLY A 818 20.83 -38.66 -0.32
CA GLY A 818 20.47 -40.02 0.11
C GLY A 818 19.02 -40.43 -0.21
N SER A 819 18.15 -39.47 -0.53
CA SER A 819 16.79 -39.68 -1.05
C SER A 819 16.40 -38.57 -2.03
N ASN A 820 15.32 -38.78 -2.79
CA ASN A 820 14.77 -37.75 -3.66
C ASN A 820 13.72 -36.89 -2.93
N PHE A 821 13.31 -35.78 -3.55
CA PHE A 821 12.39 -34.81 -2.95
C PHE A 821 10.90 -35.18 -3.10
N GLY A 822 10.59 -36.46 -3.33
CA GLY A 822 9.22 -36.92 -3.50
C GLY A 822 8.60 -36.44 -4.83
N SER A 823 7.39 -35.91 -4.75
CA SER A 823 6.65 -35.35 -5.89
C SER A 823 6.50 -33.85 -5.70
N LEU A 824 7.21 -33.06 -6.51
CA LEU A 824 7.16 -31.60 -6.53
C LEU A 824 6.35 -31.11 -7.75
N LEU A 825 5.93 -29.85 -7.68
CA LEU A 825 5.18 -29.11 -8.70
C LEU A 825 5.75 -27.69 -8.82
N LEU A 826 5.14 -26.86 -9.67
CA LEU A 826 5.46 -25.44 -9.88
C LEU A 826 6.85 -25.23 -10.50
N PHE A 827 7.27 -26.14 -11.37
CA PHE A 827 8.59 -26.14 -12.01
C PHE A 827 8.84 -24.88 -12.86
N GLN A 828 7.82 -24.32 -13.50
CA GLN A 828 7.91 -23.05 -14.21
C GLN A 828 8.28 -21.91 -13.26
N GLY A 829 7.57 -21.77 -12.13
CA GLY A 829 7.89 -20.79 -11.09
C GLY A 829 9.27 -21.02 -10.47
N HIS A 830 9.70 -22.27 -10.30
CA HIS A 830 11.02 -22.60 -9.76
C HIS A 830 12.15 -22.52 -10.80
N SER A 831 11.87 -22.23 -12.07
CA SER A 831 12.92 -22.00 -13.07
C SER A 831 13.86 -20.84 -12.69
N ARG A 832 13.36 -19.86 -11.93
CA ARG A 832 14.15 -18.76 -11.37
C ARG A 832 15.20 -19.19 -10.35
N LEU A 833 15.01 -20.32 -9.68
CA LEU A 833 16.06 -20.92 -8.84
C LEU A 833 17.24 -21.39 -9.68
N ASP A 834 16.96 -22.09 -10.78
CA ASP A 834 17.98 -22.50 -11.75
C ASP A 834 18.66 -21.27 -12.36
N ALA A 835 17.90 -20.22 -12.68
CA ALA A 835 18.43 -18.99 -13.24
C ALA A 835 19.38 -18.26 -12.28
N TYR A 836 18.98 -18.11 -11.03
CA TYR A 836 19.82 -17.52 -9.99
C TYR A 836 21.10 -18.32 -9.77
N ALA A 837 21.01 -19.65 -9.67
CA ALA A 837 22.18 -20.50 -9.52
C ALA A 837 23.10 -20.45 -10.74
N ALA A 838 22.55 -20.47 -11.96
CA ALA A 838 23.31 -20.35 -13.20
C ALA A 838 24.04 -19.01 -13.29
N PHE A 839 23.38 -17.91 -12.93
CA PHE A 839 23.98 -16.58 -12.91
C PHE A 839 25.13 -16.48 -11.91
N GLN A 840 24.92 -16.95 -10.68
CA GLN A 840 25.93 -16.91 -9.61
C GLN A 840 27.16 -17.79 -9.89
N THR A 841 27.00 -18.88 -10.64
CA THR A 841 28.07 -19.87 -10.87
C THR A 841 28.64 -19.88 -12.29
N GLY A 842 27.99 -19.20 -13.24
CA GLY A 842 28.34 -19.27 -14.66
C GLY A 842 27.95 -20.59 -15.35
N ASP A 843 27.13 -21.44 -14.70
CA ASP A 843 26.78 -22.77 -15.21
C ASP A 843 25.77 -22.70 -16.37
N ALA A 844 26.27 -22.95 -17.58
CA ALA A 844 25.46 -22.95 -18.81
C ALA A 844 24.43 -24.09 -18.87
N THR A 845 24.66 -25.20 -18.15
CA THR A 845 23.71 -26.32 -18.12
C THR A 845 22.48 -25.94 -17.27
N LEU A 846 22.71 -25.29 -16.13
CA LEU A 846 21.63 -24.71 -15.32
C LEU A 846 20.88 -23.62 -16.08
N ALA A 847 21.59 -22.74 -16.81
CA ALA A 847 20.95 -21.71 -17.62
C ALA A 847 19.99 -22.31 -18.66
N LYS A 848 20.44 -23.35 -19.37
CA LYS A 848 19.59 -24.09 -20.32
C LYS A 848 18.41 -24.78 -19.62
N ARG A 849 18.62 -25.36 -18.43
CA ARG A 849 17.56 -26.00 -17.66
C ARG A 849 16.51 -24.99 -17.20
N ALA A 850 16.91 -23.79 -16.75
CA ALA A 850 16.00 -22.72 -16.36
C ALA A 850 15.01 -22.41 -17.49
N TRP A 851 15.51 -22.12 -18.70
CA TRP A 851 14.64 -21.87 -19.85
C TRP A 851 13.83 -23.11 -20.27
N THR A 852 14.39 -24.31 -20.17
CA THR A 852 13.65 -25.55 -20.45
C THR A 852 12.47 -25.73 -19.48
N LYS A 853 12.68 -25.46 -18.18
CA LYS A 853 11.62 -25.52 -17.17
C LYS A 853 10.61 -24.40 -17.35
N PHE A 854 11.06 -23.20 -17.69
CA PHE A 854 10.16 -22.09 -17.99
C PHE A 854 9.21 -22.40 -19.17
N TYR A 855 9.72 -22.94 -20.29
CA TYR A 855 8.91 -23.18 -21.49
C TYR A 855 8.17 -24.53 -21.52
N SER A 856 8.73 -25.56 -20.88
CA SER A 856 8.35 -26.97 -21.11
C SER A 856 8.28 -27.78 -19.81
N SER A 857 7.55 -27.29 -18.81
CA SER A 857 7.25 -28.06 -17.59
C SER A 857 5.76 -28.03 -17.22
N ASP A 858 5.36 -27.12 -16.34
CA ASP A 858 3.98 -26.85 -15.90
C ASP A 858 3.62 -25.36 -16.08
N GLY A 859 2.49 -24.92 -15.55
CA GLY A 859 1.99 -23.55 -15.69
C GLY A 859 1.61 -23.22 -17.14
N TYR A 860 1.96 -22.03 -17.60
CA TYR A 860 1.61 -21.55 -18.94
C TYR A 860 2.65 -21.97 -19.99
N MET A 861 2.21 -22.59 -21.07
CA MET A 861 3.08 -22.97 -22.18
C MET A 861 2.98 -21.96 -23.33
N GLU A 862 3.93 -22.01 -24.26
CA GLU A 862 3.82 -21.22 -25.50
C GLU A 862 2.58 -21.57 -26.33
N SER A 863 2.05 -22.79 -26.15
CA SER A 863 0.83 -23.29 -26.78
C SER A 863 -0.45 -22.93 -26.03
N SER A 864 -0.36 -22.28 -24.85
CA SER A 864 -1.54 -21.73 -24.17
C SER A 864 -2.25 -20.71 -25.07
N PRO A 865 -3.55 -20.44 -24.88
CA PRO A 865 -4.30 -19.61 -25.82
C PRO A 865 -3.81 -18.16 -25.98
N TRP A 866 -3.28 -17.54 -24.91
CA TRP A 866 -2.78 -16.15 -24.88
C TRP A 866 -3.77 -15.12 -25.48
N LYS A 867 -5.06 -15.36 -25.27
CA LYS A 867 -6.17 -14.50 -25.68
C LYS A 867 -7.35 -14.66 -24.74
N THR A 868 -8.21 -13.66 -24.73
CA THR A 868 -9.52 -13.72 -24.08
C THR A 868 -10.61 -14.09 -25.08
N GLU A 869 -11.65 -14.79 -24.62
CA GLU A 869 -12.87 -15.07 -25.37
C GLU A 869 -14.01 -14.16 -24.88
N PRO A 870 -14.83 -13.59 -25.77
CA PRO A 870 -15.95 -12.75 -25.38
C PRO A 870 -17.06 -13.57 -24.70
N LEU A 871 -17.65 -13.00 -23.64
CA LEU A 871 -18.81 -13.53 -22.93
C LEU A 871 -20.00 -12.61 -23.14
N SER A 872 -21.16 -13.17 -23.52
CA SER A 872 -22.40 -12.39 -23.70
C SER A 872 -23.64 -13.29 -23.68
N GLY A 873 -24.83 -12.68 -23.58
CA GLY A 873 -26.09 -13.43 -23.61
C GLY A 873 -26.32 -14.25 -22.32
N PRO A 874 -27.06 -15.36 -22.38
CA PRO A 874 -27.55 -16.06 -21.20
C PRO A 874 -26.50 -16.90 -20.44
N VAL A 875 -25.25 -16.94 -20.90
CA VAL A 875 -24.16 -17.71 -20.27
C VAL A 875 -23.40 -16.92 -19.21
N THR A 876 -23.63 -15.60 -19.11
CA THR A 876 -23.02 -14.72 -18.11
C THR A 876 -24.04 -13.71 -17.60
N LEU A 877 -23.87 -13.24 -16.37
CA LEU A 877 -24.72 -12.19 -15.80
C LEU A 877 -24.52 -10.84 -16.51
N VAL A 878 -23.28 -10.51 -16.87
CA VAL A 878 -22.89 -9.26 -17.53
C VAL A 878 -21.94 -9.60 -18.70
N PRO A 879 -22.09 -8.96 -19.88
CA PRO A 879 -21.14 -9.13 -20.97
C PRO A 879 -19.72 -8.74 -20.59
N GLY A 880 -18.74 -9.43 -21.15
CA GLY A 880 -17.32 -9.20 -20.85
C GLY A 880 -16.42 -10.12 -21.65
N SER A 881 -15.30 -10.52 -21.06
CA SER A 881 -14.43 -11.55 -21.63
C SER A 881 -13.84 -12.43 -20.53
N GLU A 882 -13.37 -13.62 -20.92
CA GLU A 882 -12.69 -14.55 -20.04
C GLU A 882 -11.42 -15.11 -20.68
N ALA A 883 -10.49 -15.51 -19.84
CA ALA A 883 -9.45 -16.45 -20.17
C ALA A 883 -9.59 -17.62 -19.18
N ASN A 884 -10.47 -18.57 -19.49
CA ASN A 884 -10.86 -19.65 -18.57
C ASN A 884 -9.75 -20.65 -18.22
N TRP A 885 -8.57 -20.48 -18.83
CA TRP A 885 -7.33 -21.20 -18.57
C TRP A 885 -6.38 -20.46 -17.62
N VAL A 886 -6.71 -19.23 -17.21
CA VAL A 886 -5.89 -18.41 -16.32
C VAL A 886 -6.23 -18.72 -14.85
N SER A 887 -5.18 -18.81 -14.03
CA SER A 887 -5.25 -18.85 -12.57
C SER A 887 -4.28 -17.84 -11.96
N SER A 888 -4.54 -17.37 -10.74
CA SER A 888 -3.69 -16.38 -10.05
C SER A 888 -2.32 -16.94 -9.70
N ASN A 889 -2.28 -18.20 -9.27
CA ASN A 889 -1.05 -18.94 -9.02
C ASN A 889 -0.13 -19.00 -10.24
N ASP A 890 -0.66 -19.47 -11.38
CA ASP A 890 0.15 -19.61 -12.59
C ASP A 890 0.59 -18.25 -13.13
N SER A 891 -0.26 -17.22 -13.02
CA SER A 891 0.05 -15.85 -13.43
C SER A 891 1.16 -15.22 -12.59
N ALA A 892 1.09 -15.30 -11.27
CA ALA A 892 2.12 -14.76 -10.38
C ALA A 892 3.47 -15.46 -10.62
N LEU A 893 3.45 -16.80 -10.70
CA LEU A 893 4.68 -17.58 -10.90
C LEU A 893 5.27 -17.42 -12.30
N TYR A 894 4.46 -17.39 -13.35
CA TYR A 894 4.92 -17.07 -14.70
C TYR A 894 5.54 -15.67 -14.70
N GLY A 895 4.85 -14.70 -14.09
CA GLY A 895 5.29 -13.32 -13.99
C GLY A 895 6.67 -13.18 -13.36
N LEU A 896 6.87 -13.75 -12.18
CA LEU A 896 8.16 -13.75 -11.48
C LEU A 896 9.24 -14.49 -12.27
N ALA A 897 8.95 -15.69 -12.76
CA ALA A 897 9.92 -16.48 -13.50
C ALA A 897 10.36 -15.79 -14.80
N ALA A 898 9.41 -15.22 -15.55
CA ALA A 898 9.69 -14.45 -16.76
C ALA A 898 10.60 -13.25 -16.45
N ILE A 899 10.25 -12.49 -15.40
CA ILE A 899 10.97 -11.31 -14.98
C ILE A 899 12.42 -11.66 -14.59
N GLU A 900 12.59 -12.58 -13.65
CA GLU A 900 13.90 -12.94 -13.11
C GLU A 900 14.78 -13.64 -14.15
N ASN A 901 14.22 -14.56 -14.95
CA ASN A 901 14.98 -15.28 -15.97
C ASN A 901 15.46 -14.32 -17.06
N LEU A 902 14.65 -13.35 -17.50
CA LEU A 902 15.08 -12.33 -18.46
C LEU A 902 16.21 -11.47 -17.89
N ALA A 903 16.11 -11.06 -16.64
CA ALA A 903 17.11 -10.22 -15.99
C ALA A 903 18.46 -10.94 -15.82
N LEU A 904 18.42 -12.23 -15.48
CA LEU A 904 19.62 -13.01 -15.15
C LEU A 904 20.22 -13.76 -16.34
N LEU A 905 19.39 -14.20 -17.29
CA LEU A 905 19.76 -15.12 -18.38
C LEU A 905 19.21 -14.70 -19.75
N GLY A 906 18.75 -13.47 -19.93
CA GLY A 906 18.19 -12.99 -21.20
C GLY A 906 19.15 -13.05 -22.40
N ASP A 907 20.46 -13.04 -22.15
CA ASP A 907 21.52 -13.23 -23.16
C ASP A 907 21.78 -14.71 -23.51
N LYS A 908 21.25 -15.64 -22.70
CA LYS A 908 21.37 -17.10 -22.84
C LYS A 908 20.05 -17.77 -23.20
N MET A 909 19.12 -17.01 -23.78
CA MET A 909 17.87 -17.57 -24.30
C MET A 909 18.14 -18.55 -25.46
N PRO A 910 17.33 -19.62 -25.58
CA PRO A 910 17.50 -20.65 -26.61
C PRO A 910 17.26 -20.18 -28.04
#